data_AF-A0A0S4V0V6-F1
#
_entry.id   AF-A0A0S4V0V6-F1
#
_cell.length_a   1.000
_cell.length_b   1.000
_cell.length_c   1.000
_cell.angle_alpha   90.00
_cell.angle_beta   90.00
_cell.angle_gamma   90.00
#
_symmetry.space_group_name_H-M   'P 1'
#
loop_
_entity.id
_entity.type
_entity.pdbx_description
1 polymer ?
#
loop_
_entity_poly.entity_id
_entity_poly.type
_entity_poly.pdbx_seq_one_letter_code
_entity_poly.pdbx_strand_id
1 'polypeptide(L)'
;MLRDLPKELWFISQFRRSYGNFEEAPWRENGFEEDVWHCKFGEVRMDIDFRVVLDDGSLLTAPSNRGLLDAFKRFLCLQSHPARTGGRAASAKTTRQRIALTLHVLDYFLLRAESFELSRRGLAFVTADDVTKLVETLTSKHRIKDAIYEPKKRIVQFLRNVRVSYADIFETKRNHPELFSLSHKREGCSMSVQQLRVARTWLHRNGYYYAQKKVTDFSYRVVRTTLLETIIGHRVLSGLKFDGLTLEDFDVSPVQRFQREKEAVPVSNADEDERAGAEFVSAYVSVLESMRVARKNGIPLLTEEALAALDESEELRQHRTKDKGRFTTLPFEVANSILSHAIEFYYEYGTELVEYYLALAKTADDIRTLPIDVPPKLKKLGIEAWRTTASTSEQFFIELRRGNNLLNMLEVLYGAILIIVNTLMARRKSELERLTRKSIVDSPAGYFLAFDLGKANVGEHRSHVLRPLPDIAAEALQLLGRLTAEVGELGYQSSPYLFAAPYSAWHQYPPYYGTVEPDFERYFDRFCDYFQVATDEKGRRFYVRSHLLRRNFAMLFIWHGSFGGIEVLRYFLGQIRPSHTYRYITESIPGKALRRIHATVANDLIRANHTATQDLADFLCQRYGITLDDLHILPERDVIAHVEELLESGEAEVEPEFFDGPNGEQYRFVYKVHENYRKAA
;
A
#
# COMPACT_ATOMS: atom_id res chain seq x y z
N MET A 1 20.24 -37.67 17.01
CA MET A 1 19.52 -38.95 17.15
C MET A 1 18.03 -38.68 17.15
N LEU A 2 17.32 -39.10 16.11
CA LEU A 2 15.88 -38.86 15.92
C LEU A 2 15.09 -39.97 16.62
N ARG A 3 14.12 -39.60 17.46
CA ARG A 3 13.11 -40.55 17.96
C ARG A 3 12.14 -40.87 16.83
N ASP A 4 11.89 -42.16 16.59
CA ASP A 4 10.84 -42.59 15.68
C ASP A 4 9.46 -42.16 16.16
N LEU A 5 8.63 -41.69 15.24
CA LEU A 5 7.24 -41.33 15.50
C LEU A 5 6.37 -42.60 15.64
N PRO A 6 5.27 -42.54 16.42
CA PRO A 6 4.23 -43.57 16.42
C PRO A 6 3.67 -43.85 15.01
N LYS A 7 3.25 -45.11 14.76
CA LYS A 7 2.77 -45.58 13.44
C LYS A 7 1.59 -44.76 12.91
N GLU A 8 0.77 -44.22 13.78
CA GLU A 8 -0.42 -43.43 13.46
C GLU A 8 -0.06 -42.06 12.84
N LEU A 9 1.17 -41.57 13.08
CA LEU A 9 1.69 -40.31 12.55
C LEU A 9 2.64 -40.51 11.36
N TRP A 10 2.72 -41.73 10.82
CA TRP A 10 3.68 -42.04 9.76
C TRP A 10 3.36 -41.33 8.44
N PHE A 11 2.08 -41.02 8.18
CA PHE A 11 1.69 -40.18 7.04
C PHE A 11 2.28 -38.76 7.11
N ILE A 12 2.72 -38.29 8.28
CA ILE A 12 3.43 -37.00 8.40
C ILE A 12 4.84 -37.11 7.80
N SER A 13 5.42 -38.30 7.71
CA SER A 13 6.74 -38.50 7.10
C SER A 13 6.77 -38.07 5.63
N GLN A 14 5.67 -38.23 4.88
CA GLN A 14 5.58 -37.75 3.49
C GLN A 14 5.59 -36.21 3.38
N PHE A 15 5.29 -35.51 4.48
CA PHE A 15 5.36 -34.06 4.62
C PHE A 15 6.65 -33.59 5.34
N ARG A 16 7.38 -34.51 5.99
CA ARG A 16 8.76 -34.30 6.46
C ARG A 16 9.69 -34.37 5.25
N ARG A 17 9.74 -33.30 4.45
CA ARG A 17 10.92 -33.10 3.59
C ARG A 17 12.15 -33.10 4.49
N SER A 18 13.23 -33.74 4.05
CA SER A 18 14.53 -33.67 4.73
C SER A 18 14.97 -32.20 4.72
N TYR A 19 14.63 -31.46 5.77
CA TYR A 19 14.90 -30.03 5.94
C TYR A 19 16.37 -29.76 6.30
N GLY A 20 17.28 -30.67 5.94
CA GLY A 20 18.70 -30.58 6.27
C GLY A 20 19.50 -29.66 5.34
N ASN A 21 19.17 -29.60 4.05
CA ASN A 21 20.16 -29.10 3.09
C ASN A 21 20.06 -27.61 2.73
N PHE A 22 19.03 -26.85 3.16
CA PHE A 22 18.85 -25.42 2.80
C PHE A 22 19.04 -25.10 1.30
N GLU A 23 18.91 -26.09 0.43
CA GLU A 23 19.16 -26.01 -1.02
C GLU A 23 17.86 -26.15 -1.82
N GLU A 24 16.77 -26.51 -1.15
CA GLU A 24 15.43 -26.62 -1.71
C GLU A 24 14.55 -25.44 -1.31
N ALA A 25 13.84 -24.90 -2.28
CA ALA A 25 12.81 -23.90 -2.05
C ALA A 25 11.66 -24.11 -3.05
N PRO A 26 10.39 -24.10 -2.61
CA PRO A 26 9.24 -24.38 -3.48
C PRO A 26 9.01 -23.31 -4.55
N TRP A 27 9.61 -22.14 -4.40
CA TRP A 27 9.50 -21.01 -5.32
C TRP A 27 10.61 -20.96 -6.37
N ARG A 28 11.58 -21.89 -6.36
CA ARG A 28 12.66 -21.98 -7.36
C ARG A 28 12.32 -23.05 -8.40
N GLU A 29 12.41 -22.72 -9.68
CA GLU A 29 12.04 -23.61 -10.79
C GLU A 29 13.23 -24.45 -11.31
N ASN A 30 14.48 -24.00 -11.09
CA ASN A 30 15.69 -24.67 -11.54
C ASN A 30 16.59 -25.16 -10.39
N GLY A 31 17.78 -25.69 -10.71
CA GLY A 31 18.71 -26.28 -9.74
C GLY A 31 19.39 -25.27 -8.82
N PHE A 32 19.88 -25.73 -7.65
CA PHE A 32 20.61 -24.88 -6.69
C PHE A 32 21.93 -24.37 -7.25
N GLU A 33 22.62 -25.22 -8.01
CA GLU A 33 23.92 -24.97 -8.61
C GLU A 33 23.92 -23.86 -9.67
N GLU A 34 22.77 -23.60 -10.30
CA GLU A 34 22.65 -22.66 -11.42
C GLU A 34 23.08 -21.23 -11.07
N ASP A 35 23.79 -20.58 -11.98
CA ASP A 35 24.27 -19.19 -11.83
C ASP A 35 23.13 -18.16 -11.88
N VAL A 36 22.01 -18.52 -12.51
CA VAL A 36 20.79 -17.70 -12.57
C VAL A 36 19.64 -18.54 -12.05
N TRP A 37 18.93 -18.07 -11.04
CA TRP A 37 17.74 -18.74 -10.52
C TRP A 37 16.47 -18.17 -11.12
N HIS A 38 15.64 -19.05 -11.68
CA HIS A 38 14.29 -18.72 -12.12
C HIS A 38 13.32 -18.98 -10.98
N CYS A 39 12.65 -17.92 -10.51
CA CYS A 39 11.79 -17.99 -9.34
C CYS A 39 10.34 -17.67 -9.68
N LYS A 40 9.42 -18.45 -9.12
CA LYS A 40 7.97 -18.28 -9.26
C LYS A 40 7.31 -18.12 -7.90
N PHE A 41 6.63 -16.99 -7.71
CA PHE A 41 5.87 -16.65 -6.52
C PHE A 41 4.40 -16.41 -6.90
N GLY A 42 3.61 -17.49 -6.95
CA GLY A 42 2.26 -17.45 -7.54
C GLY A 42 2.36 -17.12 -9.03
N GLU A 43 1.69 -16.05 -9.46
CA GLU A 43 1.75 -15.56 -10.86
C GLU A 43 2.97 -14.69 -11.17
N VAL A 44 3.74 -14.28 -10.15
CA VAL A 44 4.88 -13.37 -10.33
C VAL A 44 6.15 -14.18 -10.55
N ARG A 45 6.82 -13.93 -11.68
CA ARG A 45 8.17 -14.45 -11.94
C ARG A 45 9.24 -13.41 -11.64
N MET A 46 10.39 -13.89 -11.17
CA MET A 46 11.57 -13.08 -10.88
C MET A 46 12.82 -13.93 -11.08
N ASP A 47 13.83 -13.36 -11.71
CA ASP A 47 15.14 -14.00 -11.84
C ASP A 47 16.13 -13.40 -10.84
N ILE A 48 17.02 -14.23 -10.32
CA ILE A 48 18.14 -13.82 -9.46
C ILE A 48 19.43 -14.24 -10.17
N ASP A 49 20.21 -13.27 -10.62
CA ASP A 49 21.48 -13.49 -11.32
C ASP A 49 22.65 -13.37 -10.35
N PHE A 50 23.36 -14.47 -10.09
CA PHE A 50 24.50 -14.48 -9.17
C PHE A 50 25.81 -14.07 -9.84
N ARG A 51 25.83 -13.76 -11.15
CA ARG A 51 27.03 -13.31 -11.89
C ARG A 51 27.37 -11.85 -11.57
N VAL A 52 27.56 -11.56 -10.29
CA VAL A 52 27.97 -10.25 -9.76
C VAL A 52 29.48 -10.21 -9.55
N VAL A 53 30.09 -9.05 -9.78
CA VAL A 53 31.52 -8.80 -9.66
C VAL A 53 31.86 -8.40 -8.22
N LEU A 54 32.86 -9.05 -7.63
CA LEU A 54 33.39 -8.76 -6.29
C LEU A 54 34.55 -7.74 -6.34
N ASP A 55 35.13 -7.46 -5.17
CA ASP A 55 36.21 -6.48 -4.96
C ASP A 55 37.51 -6.79 -5.72
N ASP A 56 37.81 -8.06 -5.96
CA ASP A 56 38.98 -8.50 -6.72
C ASP A 56 38.73 -8.60 -8.24
N GLY A 57 37.54 -8.22 -8.70
CA GLY A 57 37.11 -8.33 -10.10
C GLY A 57 36.62 -9.72 -10.53
N SER A 58 36.68 -10.73 -9.63
CA SER A 58 36.11 -12.05 -9.90
C SER A 58 34.58 -12.04 -9.82
N LEU A 59 33.93 -13.01 -10.45
CA LEU A 59 32.48 -13.21 -10.31
C LEU A 59 32.19 -13.97 -9.01
N LEU A 60 31.08 -13.69 -8.34
CA LEU A 60 30.58 -14.46 -7.21
C LEU A 60 30.35 -15.94 -7.58
N THR A 61 30.06 -16.24 -8.86
CA THR A 61 29.94 -17.61 -9.39
C THR A 61 31.28 -18.27 -9.71
N ALA A 62 32.41 -17.57 -9.56
CA ALA A 62 33.72 -18.16 -9.76
C ALA A 62 34.00 -19.26 -8.70
N PRO A 63 34.73 -20.33 -9.05
CA PRO A 63 35.04 -21.42 -8.12
C PRO A 63 35.71 -20.98 -6.81
N SER A 64 36.52 -19.91 -6.84
CA SER A 64 37.16 -19.33 -5.66
C SER A 64 36.17 -18.78 -4.63
N ASN A 65 34.98 -18.36 -5.07
CA ASN A 65 33.96 -17.70 -4.26
C ASN A 65 32.83 -18.65 -3.84
N ARG A 66 32.98 -19.96 -4.08
CA ARG A 66 31.93 -20.97 -3.89
C ARG A 66 31.32 -20.96 -2.49
N GLY A 67 32.16 -20.82 -1.46
CA GLY A 67 31.69 -20.77 -0.07
C GLY A 67 30.76 -19.58 0.21
N LEU A 68 31.07 -18.41 -0.35
CA LEU A 68 30.24 -17.20 -0.21
C LEU A 68 28.94 -17.33 -1.01
N LEU A 69 29.04 -17.82 -2.25
CA LEU A 69 27.88 -18.07 -3.11
C LEU A 69 26.88 -19.03 -2.45
N ASP A 70 27.36 -20.17 -1.94
CA ASP A 70 26.52 -21.17 -1.30
C ASP A 70 25.90 -20.62 -0.01
N ALA A 71 26.63 -19.80 0.75
CA ALA A 71 26.08 -19.11 1.92
C ALA A 71 24.93 -18.18 1.55
N PHE A 72 25.07 -17.38 0.49
CA PHE A 72 24.01 -16.47 0.01
C PHE A 72 22.79 -17.25 -0.50
N LYS A 73 23.02 -18.27 -1.32
CA LYS A 73 21.96 -19.13 -1.86
C LYS A 73 21.18 -19.85 -0.75
N ARG A 74 21.87 -20.47 0.22
CA ARG A 74 21.22 -21.12 1.37
C ARG A 74 20.49 -20.13 2.27
N PHE A 75 21.01 -18.91 2.42
CA PHE A 75 20.34 -17.85 3.18
C PHE A 75 19.02 -17.41 2.54
N LEU A 76 18.95 -17.36 1.20
CA LEU A 76 17.72 -17.12 0.45
C LEU A 76 16.70 -18.25 0.67
N CYS A 77 17.11 -19.51 0.54
CA CYS A 77 16.24 -20.67 0.80
C CYS A 77 15.70 -20.70 2.25
N LEU A 78 16.53 -20.31 3.23
CA LEU A 78 16.15 -20.21 4.64
C LEU A 78 14.93 -19.28 4.86
N GLN A 79 14.73 -18.26 4.02
CA GLN A 79 13.68 -17.26 4.26
C GLN A 79 12.25 -17.84 4.20
N SER A 80 12.06 -18.95 3.47
CA SER A 80 10.83 -19.73 3.38
C SER A 80 10.88 -21.06 4.14
N HIS A 81 12.02 -21.39 4.73
CA HIS A 81 12.25 -22.70 5.32
C HIS A 81 11.57 -22.84 6.69
N PRO A 82 11.03 -24.01 7.06
CA PRO A 82 10.37 -24.24 8.35
C PRO A 82 11.21 -23.90 9.57
N ALA A 83 12.55 -24.04 9.48
CA ALA A 83 13.47 -23.64 10.54
C ALA A 83 13.34 -22.15 10.91
N ARG A 84 12.94 -21.30 9.95
CA ARG A 84 12.65 -19.88 10.21
C ARG A 84 11.16 -19.62 10.44
N THR A 85 10.27 -20.30 9.71
CA THR A 85 8.84 -20.00 9.75
C THR A 85 8.07 -20.69 10.89
N GLY A 86 8.74 -21.52 11.69
CA GLY A 86 8.11 -22.32 12.74
C GLY A 86 7.09 -23.32 12.17
N GLY A 87 7.36 -23.84 10.96
CA GLY A 87 6.47 -24.78 10.26
C GLY A 87 5.26 -24.15 9.58
N ARG A 88 5.05 -22.83 9.69
CA ARG A 88 3.93 -22.14 9.02
C ARG A 88 4.27 -21.85 7.55
N ALA A 89 3.38 -22.23 6.64
CA ALA A 89 3.50 -21.90 5.22
C ALA A 89 3.22 -20.41 4.99
N ALA A 90 4.19 -19.69 4.45
CA ALA A 90 4.02 -18.29 4.07
C ALA A 90 3.39 -18.18 2.67
N SER A 91 2.50 -17.19 2.47
CA SER A 91 1.93 -16.91 1.15
C SER A 91 3.03 -16.56 0.13
N ALA A 92 2.80 -16.82 -1.16
CA ALA A 92 3.74 -16.45 -2.23
C ALA A 92 4.16 -14.97 -2.17
N LYS A 93 3.23 -14.06 -1.84
CA LYS A 93 3.51 -12.63 -1.66
C LYS A 93 4.45 -12.37 -0.48
N THR A 94 4.20 -12.99 0.68
CA THR A 94 5.05 -12.85 1.87
C THR A 94 6.44 -13.43 1.62
N THR A 95 6.52 -14.59 0.97
CA THR A 95 7.79 -15.21 0.60
C THR A 95 8.58 -14.32 -0.34
N ARG A 96 7.96 -13.82 -1.42
CA ARG A 96 8.58 -12.86 -2.34
C ARG A 96 9.08 -11.61 -1.62
N GLN A 97 8.30 -11.07 -0.68
CA GLN A 97 8.72 -9.91 0.10
C GLN A 97 9.95 -10.23 0.95
N ARG A 98 9.98 -11.37 1.65
CA ARG A 98 11.16 -11.79 2.44
C ARG A 98 12.39 -11.97 1.56
N ILE A 99 12.27 -12.62 0.41
CA ILE A 99 13.36 -12.77 -0.55
C ILE A 99 13.86 -11.39 -1.03
N ALA A 100 12.97 -10.47 -1.38
CA ALA A 100 13.37 -9.11 -1.77
C ALA A 100 14.12 -8.36 -0.64
N LEU A 101 13.65 -8.46 0.61
CA LEU A 101 14.35 -7.88 1.76
C LEU A 101 15.75 -8.48 1.92
N THR A 102 15.88 -9.80 1.77
CA THR A 102 17.17 -10.50 1.82
C THR A 102 18.11 -10.06 0.71
N LEU A 103 17.63 -9.94 -0.53
CA LEU A 103 18.44 -9.46 -1.64
C LEU A 103 18.94 -8.03 -1.40
N HIS A 104 18.11 -7.14 -0.86
CA HIS A 104 18.55 -5.79 -0.49
C HIS A 104 19.66 -5.80 0.58
N VAL A 105 19.54 -6.67 1.59
CA VAL A 105 20.58 -6.82 2.63
C VAL A 105 21.88 -7.36 2.02
N LEU A 106 21.82 -8.35 1.13
CA LEU A 106 23.00 -8.85 0.44
C LEU A 106 23.64 -7.79 -0.46
N ASP A 107 22.82 -7.00 -1.18
CA ASP A 107 23.27 -5.91 -2.02
C ASP A 107 23.98 -4.81 -1.22
N TYR A 108 23.56 -4.55 0.02
CA TYR A 108 24.26 -3.61 0.89
C TYR A 108 25.74 -4.01 1.07
N PHE A 109 26.00 -5.30 1.30
CA PHE A 109 27.35 -5.83 1.43
C PHE A 109 28.08 -5.86 0.08
N LEU A 110 27.43 -6.33 -0.99
CA LEU A 110 28.03 -6.39 -2.33
C LEU A 110 28.45 -5.01 -2.87
N LEU A 111 27.64 -3.97 -2.65
CA LEU A 111 27.98 -2.59 -3.04
C LEU A 111 29.19 -2.03 -2.28
N ARG A 112 29.57 -2.66 -1.17
CA ARG A 112 30.70 -2.31 -0.30
C ARG A 112 31.73 -3.45 -0.24
N ALA A 113 31.76 -4.32 -1.27
CA ALA A 113 32.61 -5.50 -1.29
C ALA A 113 34.08 -5.17 -0.99
N GLU A 114 34.57 -4.05 -1.52
CA GLU A 114 35.95 -3.57 -1.32
C GLU A 114 36.26 -3.26 0.14
N SER A 115 35.32 -2.64 0.87
CA SER A 115 35.50 -2.32 2.29
C SER A 115 35.46 -3.55 3.18
N PHE A 116 34.77 -4.62 2.76
CA PHE A 116 34.62 -5.85 3.53
C PHE A 116 35.56 -6.97 3.10
N GLU A 117 36.34 -6.80 2.02
CA GLU A 117 37.15 -7.86 1.39
C GLU A 117 36.33 -9.15 1.14
N LEU A 118 35.11 -9.01 0.58
CA LEU A 118 34.16 -10.13 0.47
C LEU A 118 34.74 -11.33 -0.28
N SER A 119 35.51 -11.10 -1.34
CA SER A 119 36.18 -12.15 -2.11
C SER A 119 37.09 -13.05 -1.25
N ARG A 120 37.75 -12.49 -0.24
CA ARG A 120 38.74 -13.18 0.60
C ARG A 120 38.16 -13.70 1.90
N ARG A 121 37.30 -12.91 2.56
CA ARG A 121 36.87 -13.15 3.94
C ARG A 121 35.36 -13.42 4.07
N GLY A 122 34.61 -13.30 2.98
CA GLY A 122 33.16 -13.36 3.02
C GLY A 122 32.57 -12.37 4.03
N LEU A 123 31.50 -12.76 4.72
CA LEU A 123 30.85 -11.92 5.73
C LEU A 123 31.48 -12.01 7.14
N ALA A 124 32.56 -12.79 7.31
CA ALA A 124 33.17 -12.99 8.63
C ALA A 124 33.91 -11.75 9.17
N PHE A 125 34.30 -10.81 8.28
CA PHE A 125 35.02 -9.59 8.66
C PHE A 125 34.09 -8.39 8.91
N VAL A 126 32.79 -8.57 8.73
CA VAL A 126 31.80 -7.54 9.09
C VAL A 126 31.77 -7.42 10.61
N THR A 127 32.01 -6.22 11.12
CA THR A 127 32.07 -5.94 12.55
C THR A 127 30.70 -5.51 13.12
N ALA A 128 30.60 -5.44 14.45
CA ALA A 128 29.46 -4.84 15.14
C ALA A 128 29.19 -3.39 14.67
N ASP A 129 30.24 -2.59 14.46
CA ASP A 129 30.13 -1.21 13.98
C ASP A 129 29.54 -1.15 12.55
N ASP A 130 29.91 -2.10 11.69
CA ASP A 130 29.36 -2.19 10.33
C ASP A 130 27.87 -2.55 10.32
N VAL A 131 27.45 -3.44 11.23
CA VAL A 131 26.04 -3.76 11.43
C VAL A 131 25.27 -2.56 11.97
N THR A 132 25.85 -1.79 12.89
CA THR A 132 25.26 -0.52 13.36
C THR A 132 25.10 0.48 12.20
N LYS A 133 26.10 0.65 11.34
CA LYS A 133 26.00 1.49 10.12
C LYS A 133 24.95 1.00 9.13
N LEU A 134 24.75 -0.31 9.01
CA LEU A 134 23.66 -0.88 8.24
C LEU A 134 22.31 -0.45 8.85
N VAL A 135 22.12 -0.59 10.16
CA VAL A 135 20.90 -0.12 10.84
C VAL A 135 20.69 1.38 10.65
N GLU A 136 21.73 2.20 10.75
CA GLU A 136 21.66 3.63 10.44
C GLU A 136 21.17 3.88 9.01
N THR A 137 21.74 3.15 8.04
CA THR A 137 21.31 3.21 6.63
C THR A 137 19.83 2.86 6.49
N LEU A 138 19.37 1.81 7.16
CA LEU A 138 17.97 1.37 7.15
C LEU A 138 17.01 2.42 7.74
N THR A 139 17.45 3.19 8.74
CA THR A 139 16.64 4.27 9.35
C THR A 139 16.64 5.56 8.53
N SER A 140 17.64 5.77 7.66
CA SER A 140 17.90 7.07 7.02
C SER A 140 16.87 7.50 5.97
N LYS A 141 16.26 6.55 5.23
CA LYS A 141 15.29 6.83 4.17
C LYS A 141 14.08 5.90 4.25
N HIS A 142 12.89 6.43 4.02
CA HIS A 142 11.62 5.70 3.98
C HIS A 142 11.53 4.68 2.83
N ARG A 143 12.44 4.76 1.85
CA ARG A 143 12.59 3.83 0.74
C ARG A 143 13.96 3.16 0.81
N ILE A 144 13.96 1.84 0.94
CA ILE A 144 15.20 1.04 1.03
C ILE A 144 16.12 1.28 -0.16
N LYS A 145 15.53 1.40 -1.35
CA LYS A 145 16.30 1.49 -2.58
C LYS A 145 17.05 2.82 -2.68
N ASP A 146 16.49 3.87 -2.09
CA ASP A 146 17.16 5.16 -2.00
C ASP A 146 18.28 5.14 -0.94
N ALA A 147 18.08 4.43 0.19
CA ALA A 147 19.10 4.26 1.22
C ALA A 147 20.30 3.42 0.77
N ILE A 148 20.07 2.27 0.12
CA ILE A 148 21.13 1.33 -0.23
C ILE A 148 21.81 1.68 -1.57
N TYR A 149 21.03 1.93 -2.62
CA TYR A 149 21.57 2.11 -3.96
C TYR A 149 21.93 3.57 -4.27
N GLU A 150 21.39 4.54 -3.52
CA GLU A 150 21.58 5.98 -3.72
C GLU A 150 21.47 6.40 -5.21
N PRO A 151 20.39 6.01 -5.92
CA PRO A 151 20.33 6.01 -7.38
C PRO A 151 20.57 7.40 -7.99
N LYS A 152 19.96 8.44 -7.42
CA LYS A 152 20.15 9.84 -7.84
C LYS A 152 21.62 10.26 -7.76
N LYS A 153 22.27 9.99 -6.61
CA LYS A 153 23.68 10.34 -6.38
C LYS A 153 24.59 9.64 -7.39
N ARG A 154 24.41 8.34 -7.58
CA ARG A 154 25.22 7.54 -8.52
C ARG A 154 25.04 7.96 -9.98
N ILE A 155 23.79 8.17 -10.42
CA ILE A 155 23.48 8.65 -11.77
C ILE A 155 24.11 10.03 -12.00
N VAL A 156 23.92 10.98 -11.08
CA VAL A 156 24.48 12.33 -11.22
C VAL A 156 26.01 12.30 -11.22
N GLN A 157 26.64 11.51 -10.34
CA GLN A 157 28.09 11.38 -10.31
C GLN A 157 28.63 10.77 -11.60
N PHE A 158 27.97 9.75 -12.15
CA PHE A 158 28.30 9.17 -13.45
C PHE A 158 28.18 10.22 -14.56
N LEU A 159 27.04 10.92 -14.64
CA LEU A 159 26.77 11.94 -15.65
C LEU A 159 27.64 13.20 -15.54
N ARG A 160 28.26 13.47 -14.39
CA ARG A 160 29.29 14.51 -14.26
C ARG A 160 30.59 14.15 -14.97
N ASN A 161 30.86 12.86 -15.12
CA ASN A 161 32.12 12.33 -15.66
C ASN A 161 32.03 11.96 -17.14
N VAL A 162 30.83 11.94 -17.73
CA VAL A 162 30.67 11.68 -19.17
C VAL A 162 31.26 12.82 -20.00
N ARG A 163 31.73 12.48 -21.19
CA ARG A 163 32.32 13.42 -22.15
C ARG A 163 31.61 13.30 -23.49
N VAL A 164 31.37 14.43 -24.13
CA VAL A 164 30.87 14.53 -25.52
C VAL A 164 31.66 15.61 -26.25
N SER A 165 31.81 15.48 -27.57
CA SER A 165 32.49 16.51 -28.35
C SER A 165 31.62 17.75 -28.54
N TYR A 166 32.22 18.90 -28.83
CA TYR A 166 31.46 20.11 -29.16
C TYR A 166 30.60 19.93 -30.42
N ALA A 167 31.05 19.12 -31.38
CA ALA A 167 30.29 18.79 -32.58
C ALA A 167 29.01 18.02 -32.23
N ASP A 168 29.10 17.03 -31.33
CA ASP A 168 27.95 16.25 -30.88
C ASP A 168 26.91 17.13 -30.17
N ILE A 169 27.36 18.08 -29.35
CA ILE A 169 26.46 19.02 -28.65
C ILE A 169 25.72 19.88 -29.67
N PHE A 170 26.44 20.40 -30.67
CA PHE A 170 25.87 21.27 -31.70
C PHE A 170 24.86 20.51 -32.57
N GLU A 171 25.21 19.32 -33.04
CA GLU A 171 24.33 18.45 -33.82
C GLU A 171 23.06 18.10 -33.04
N THR A 172 23.20 17.66 -31.78
CA THR A 172 22.05 17.30 -30.93
C THR A 172 21.15 18.51 -30.70
N LYS A 173 21.71 19.70 -30.47
CA LYS A 173 20.92 20.93 -30.29
C LYS A 173 20.18 21.34 -31.55
N ARG A 174 20.75 21.12 -32.73
CA ARG A 174 20.12 21.41 -34.01
C ARG A 174 18.92 20.49 -34.26
N ASN A 175 19.06 19.20 -33.96
CA ASN A 175 18.03 18.20 -34.25
C ASN A 175 16.97 18.10 -33.14
N HIS A 176 17.34 18.38 -31.89
CA HIS A 176 16.50 18.27 -30.71
C HIS A 176 16.66 19.50 -29.79
N PRO A 177 16.28 20.71 -30.23
CA PRO A 177 16.45 21.94 -29.46
C PRO A 177 15.78 21.91 -28.08
N GLU A 178 14.69 21.15 -27.94
CA GLU A 178 13.95 20.95 -26.70
C GLU A 178 14.76 20.26 -25.59
N LEU A 179 15.77 19.44 -25.93
CA LEU A 179 16.74 18.88 -24.97
C LEU A 179 17.61 19.95 -24.31
N PHE A 180 17.65 21.15 -24.88
CA PHE A 180 18.44 22.27 -24.40
C PHE A 180 17.58 23.35 -23.72
N SER A 181 16.26 23.13 -23.62
CA SER A 181 15.36 23.98 -22.85
C SER A 181 15.71 23.91 -21.36
N LEU A 182 15.74 25.07 -20.70
CA LEU A 182 15.98 25.17 -19.26
C LEU A 182 14.65 25.40 -18.55
N SER A 183 14.41 24.67 -17.46
CA SER A 183 13.25 24.93 -16.62
C SER A 183 13.45 26.26 -15.86
N HIS A 184 12.35 26.97 -15.58
CA HIS A 184 12.40 28.21 -14.80
C HIS A 184 12.66 27.97 -13.29
N LYS A 185 12.54 26.73 -12.81
CA LYS A 185 12.79 26.32 -11.41
C LYS A 185 13.91 25.28 -11.36
N ARG A 186 15.15 25.74 -11.18
CA ARG A 186 16.35 24.89 -11.06
C ARG A 186 16.67 24.46 -9.61
N GLU A 187 15.73 24.64 -8.69
CA GLU A 187 15.90 24.23 -7.30
C GLU A 187 16.20 22.73 -7.22
N GLY A 188 17.27 22.36 -6.50
CA GLY A 188 17.71 20.97 -6.35
C GLY A 188 18.58 20.40 -7.47
N CYS A 189 18.80 21.14 -8.58
CA CYS A 189 19.72 20.70 -9.63
C CYS A 189 21.18 20.91 -9.20
N SER A 190 21.96 19.83 -9.14
CA SER A 190 23.35 19.85 -8.65
C SER A 190 24.41 20.01 -9.76
N MET A 191 24.02 20.29 -11.01
CA MET A 191 24.92 20.42 -12.17
C MET A 191 24.87 21.82 -12.76
N SER A 192 26.01 22.30 -13.29
CA SER A 192 26.05 23.55 -14.04
C SER A 192 25.30 23.40 -15.38
N VAL A 193 24.89 24.52 -15.99
CA VAL A 193 24.19 24.50 -17.29
C VAL A 193 25.03 23.81 -18.36
N GLN A 194 26.35 24.00 -18.36
CA GLN A 194 27.24 23.36 -19.32
C GLN A 194 27.34 21.85 -19.08
N GLN A 195 27.53 21.43 -17.82
CA GLN A 195 27.55 20.02 -17.46
C GLN A 195 26.22 19.33 -17.83
N LEU A 196 25.09 20.02 -17.62
CA LEU A 196 23.78 19.51 -17.97
C LEU A 196 23.64 19.31 -19.49
N ARG A 197 24.08 20.27 -20.30
CA ARG A 197 24.08 20.15 -21.77
C ARG A 197 24.91 18.96 -22.24
N VAL A 198 26.11 18.78 -21.67
CA VAL A 198 26.98 17.62 -21.92
C VAL A 198 26.26 16.33 -21.57
N ALA A 199 25.68 16.24 -20.37
CA ALA A 199 25.00 15.04 -19.90
C ALA A 199 23.74 14.71 -20.71
N ARG A 200 22.89 15.69 -21.02
CA ARG A 200 21.68 15.48 -21.85
C ARG A 200 22.04 15.04 -23.28
N THR A 201 23.10 15.64 -23.86
CA THR A 201 23.64 15.21 -25.16
C THR A 201 24.08 13.75 -25.12
N TRP A 202 24.86 13.39 -24.09
CA TRP A 202 25.33 12.01 -23.91
C TRP A 202 24.16 11.04 -23.73
N LEU A 203 23.19 11.36 -22.88
CA LEU A 203 22.00 10.55 -22.64
C LEU A 203 21.21 10.30 -23.92
N HIS A 204 21.02 11.32 -24.75
CA HIS A 204 20.30 11.19 -26.02
C HIS A 204 21.03 10.28 -27.00
N ARG A 205 22.33 10.52 -27.21
CA ARG A 205 23.14 9.74 -28.17
C ARG A 205 23.29 8.28 -27.78
N ASN A 206 23.23 7.97 -26.48
CA ASN A 206 23.31 6.61 -25.97
C ASN A 206 21.93 5.96 -25.74
N GLY A 207 20.84 6.58 -26.23
CA GLY A 207 19.50 5.99 -26.18
C GLY A 207 18.86 5.95 -24.78
N TYR A 208 19.37 6.74 -23.82
CA TYR A 208 18.82 6.84 -22.47
C TYR A 208 17.69 7.86 -22.35
N TYR A 209 17.27 8.48 -23.44
CA TYR A 209 15.98 9.15 -23.54
C TYR A 209 15.00 8.28 -24.31
N TYR A 210 13.81 8.09 -23.75
CA TYR A 210 12.73 7.44 -24.48
C TYR A 210 11.80 8.53 -25.06
N ALA A 211 11.50 8.45 -26.36
CA ALA A 211 10.34 9.12 -26.98
C ALA A 211 9.08 8.23 -26.86
N GLN A 212 8.34 8.31 -25.74
CA GLN A 212 7.31 7.30 -25.37
C GLN A 212 5.97 7.62 -26.02
N LYS A 213 5.29 6.56 -26.51
CA LYS A 213 3.85 6.55 -26.84
C LYS A 213 2.95 6.46 -25.60
N LYS A 214 3.49 6.17 -24.41
CA LYS A 214 2.75 6.21 -23.15
C LYS A 214 2.86 7.59 -22.50
N VAL A 215 1.72 8.01 -21.98
CA VAL A 215 1.50 9.28 -21.30
C VAL A 215 2.56 9.43 -20.17
N THR A 216 3.39 10.46 -20.22
CA THR A 216 4.34 10.89 -19.16
C THR A 216 4.22 12.40 -18.97
N ASP A 217 4.69 12.94 -17.84
CA ASP A 217 4.65 14.40 -17.56
C ASP A 217 5.66 15.20 -18.40
N PHE A 218 6.50 14.52 -19.19
CA PHE A 218 7.55 15.08 -20.03
C PHE A 218 7.66 14.30 -21.34
N SER A 219 7.96 14.97 -22.45
CA SER A 219 8.16 14.38 -23.78
C SER A 219 9.46 13.59 -23.86
N TYR A 220 10.47 14.00 -23.07
CA TYR A 220 11.74 13.28 -22.94
C TYR A 220 12.01 12.96 -21.48
N ARG A 221 12.00 11.67 -21.18
CA ARG A 221 12.28 11.15 -19.84
C ARG A 221 13.50 10.24 -19.88
N VAL A 222 14.39 10.39 -18.89
CA VAL A 222 15.56 9.51 -18.76
C VAL A 222 15.12 8.10 -18.37
N VAL A 223 15.68 7.09 -19.06
CA VAL A 223 15.50 5.66 -18.76
C VAL A 223 16.40 5.27 -17.57
N ARG A 224 15.96 5.68 -16.38
CA ARG A 224 16.75 5.63 -15.14
C ARG A 224 17.14 4.22 -14.70
N THR A 225 16.25 3.25 -14.85
CA THR A 225 16.49 1.85 -14.47
C THR A 225 17.65 1.28 -15.26
N THR A 226 17.58 1.32 -16.59
CA THR A 226 18.66 0.82 -17.47
C THR A 226 19.97 1.60 -17.28
N LEU A 227 19.88 2.92 -17.08
CA LEU A 227 21.07 3.71 -16.78
C LEU A 227 21.74 3.26 -15.48
N LEU A 228 20.97 3.05 -14.40
CA LEU A 228 21.53 2.59 -13.14
C LEU A 228 22.04 1.14 -13.21
N GLU A 229 21.35 0.26 -13.93
CA GLU A 229 21.81 -1.10 -14.23
C GLU A 229 23.17 -1.09 -14.93
N THR A 230 23.41 -0.13 -15.82
CA THR A 230 24.73 0.06 -16.45
C THR A 230 25.80 0.46 -15.43
N ILE A 231 25.44 1.28 -14.43
CA ILE A 231 26.39 1.82 -13.45
C ILE A 231 26.73 0.80 -12.35
N ILE A 232 25.73 0.12 -11.78
CA ILE A 232 25.91 -0.78 -10.62
C ILE A 232 25.27 -2.17 -10.77
N GLY A 233 24.61 -2.48 -11.89
CA GLY A 233 23.89 -3.75 -12.07
C GLY A 233 24.79 -4.98 -11.92
N HIS A 234 26.06 -4.87 -12.33
CA HIS A 234 27.06 -5.92 -12.17
C HIS A 234 27.51 -6.16 -10.72
N ARG A 235 27.00 -5.41 -9.73
CA ARG A 235 27.38 -5.51 -8.30
C ARG A 235 26.19 -5.78 -7.38
N VAL A 236 25.02 -6.10 -7.92
CA VAL A 236 23.78 -6.28 -7.14
C VAL A 236 22.99 -7.47 -7.66
N LEU A 237 22.29 -8.15 -6.76
CA LEU A 237 21.40 -9.26 -7.04
C LEU A 237 19.96 -8.79 -7.28
N SER A 238 19.55 -7.66 -6.68
CA SER A 238 18.18 -7.16 -6.80
C SER A 238 17.93 -6.41 -8.12
N GLY A 239 16.72 -6.57 -8.66
CA GLY A 239 16.25 -5.73 -9.78
C GLY A 239 16.15 -4.23 -9.42
N LEU A 240 16.76 -3.39 -10.24
CA LEU A 240 16.90 -1.94 -10.05
C LEU A 240 15.71 -1.13 -10.61
N LYS A 241 14.49 -1.54 -10.24
CA LYS A 241 13.25 -0.79 -10.54
C LYS A 241 12.93 0.21 -9.44
N PHE A 242 12.71 1.48 -9.79
CA PHE A 242 12.41 2.56 -8.85
C PHE A 242 11.14 3.29 -9.24
N ASP A 243 10.22 3.43 -8.30
CA ASP A 243 9.02 4.24 -8.49
C ASP A 243 9.32 5.68 -8.06
N GLY A 244 9.01 6.66 -8.91
CA GLY A 244 9.10 8.07 -8.53
C GLY A 244 10.52 8.64 -8.36
N LEU A 245 11.56 7.99 -8.89
CA LEU A 245 12.91 8.57 -8.93
C LEU A 245 12.90 9.82 -9.82
N THR A 246 13.14 11.00 -9.24
CA THR A 246 13.27 12.28 -9.95
C THR A 246 14.75 12.59 -10.22
N LEU A 247 15.00 13.27 -11.34
CA LEU A 247 16.32 13.78 -11.71
C LEU A 247 16.10 15.21 -12.19
N GLU A 248 16.43 16.19 -11.35
CA GLU A 248 16.13 17.60 -11.58
C GLU A 248 16.83 18.10 -12.84
N ASP A 249 16.08 18.79 -13.70
CA ASP A 249 16.50 19.26 -15.02
C ASP A 249 16.94 18.14 -15.99
N PHE A 250 16.71 16.85 -15.74
CA PHE A 250 17.03 15.81 -16.72
C PHE A 250 15.86 15.39 -17.61
N ASP A 251 14.64 15.43 -17.09
CA ASP A 251 13.44 15.27 -17.91
C ASP A 251 13.05 16.62 -18.51
N VAL A 252 12.67 16.67 -19.80
CA VAL A 252 12.43 17.94 -20.52
C VAL A 252 11.15 17.90 -21.36
N SER A 253 10.68 19.10 -21.75
CA SER A 253 9.46 19.31 -22.53
C SER A 253 8.23 18.77 -21.78
N PRO A 254 7.76 19.46 -20.72
CA PRO A 254 6.63 18.99 -19.93
C PRO A 254 5.36 18.83 -20.77
N VAL A 255 4.64 17.72 -20.59
CA VAL A 255 3.34 17.45 -21.22
C VAL A 255 2.26 17.81 -20.22
N GLN A 256 1.30 18.63 -20.63
CA GLN A 256 0.18 18.99 -19.76
C GLN A 256 -0.71 17.76 -19.52
N ARG A 257 -0.93 17.44 -18.24
CA ARG A 257 -1.90 16.43 -17.80
C ARG A 257 -2.84 17.05 -16.79
N PHE A 258 -4.13 16.82 -16.98
CA PHE A 258 -5.17 17.35 -16.12
C PHE A 258 -5.57 16.31 -15.07
N GLN A 259 -4.59 15.87 -14.26
CA GLN A 259 -4.79 14.81 -13.26
C GLN A 259 -5.58 15.32 -12.05
N ARG A 260 -5.18 16.46 -11.49
CA ARG A 260 -5.82 17.12 -10.34
C ARG A 260 -5.80 18.63 -10.51
N GLU A 261 -6.88 19.30 -10.12
CA GLU A 261 -6.98 20.76 -10.17
C GLU A 261 -6.13 21.44 -9.09
N LYS A 262 -6.08 20.83 -7.92
CA LYS A 262 -5.42 21.36 -6.72
C LYS A 262 -4.42 20.36 -6.18
N GLU A 263 -3.49 20.84 -5.37
CA GLU A 263 -2.68 19.95 -4.55
C GLU A 263 -3.58 19.19 -3.57
N ALA A 264 -3.24 17.93 -3.30
CA ALA A 264 -3.98 17.15 -2.32
C ALA A 264 -3.52 17.43 -0.90
N VAL A 265 -4.47 17.44 0.03
CA VAL A 265 -4.15 17.29 1.44
C VAL A 265 -3.38 15.97 1.61
N PRO A 266 -2.16 15.99 2.20
CA PRO A 266 -1.39 14.78 2.43
C PRO A 266 -2.23 13.78 3.21
N VAL A 267 -2.19 12.54 2.74
CA VAL A 267 -3.04 11.49 3.28
C VAL A 267 -2.39 10.84 4.52
N SER A 268 -1.09 11.06 4.66
CA SER A 268 -0.34 10.84 5.90
C SER A 268 0.52 12.07 6.17
N ASN A 269 0.71 12.41 7.45
CA ASN A 269 1.71 13.42 7.84
C ASN A 269 3.16 12.96 7.59
N ALA A 270 3.36 11.77 7.00
CA ALA A 270 4.64 11.10 6.87
C ALA A 270 5.34 11.36 5.52
N ASP A 271 4.74 12.13 4.62
CA ASP A 271 5.28 12.39 3.27
C ASP A 271 6.39 13.45 3.27
N GLU A 272 6.52 14.26 4.33
CA GLU A 272 7.62 15.24 4.48
C GLU A 272 8.82 14.67 5.27
N ASP A 273 8.62 13.63 6.09
CA ASP A 273 9.70 12.98 6.85
C ASP A 273 10.37 11.88 6.03
N GLU A 274 11.60 12.17 5.59
CA GLU A 274 12.41 11.25 4.83
C GLU A 274 12.79 9.98 5.61
N ARG A 275 12.77 9.97 6.95
CA ARG A 275 13.19 8.83 7.79
C ARG A 275 12.27 7.61 7.61
N ALA A 276 12.83 6.43 7.87
CA ALA A 276 12.09 5.17 7.77
C ALA A 276 11.12 4.96 8.95
N GLY A 277 10.00 4.30 8.69
CA GLY A 277 9.07 3.89 9.76
C GLY A 277 9.57 2.65 10.50
N ALA A 278 9.25 2.54 11.79
CA ALA A 278 9.70 1.43 12.63
C ALA A 278 9.36 0.04 12.06
N GLU A 279 8.12 -0.18 11.59
CA GLU A 279 7.69 -1.48 11.04
C GLU A 279 8.49 -1.88 9.79
N PHE A 280 8.90 -0.89 8.98
CA PHE A 280 9.75 -1.13 7.82
C PHE A 280 11.15 -1.56 8.26
N VAL A 281 11.75 -0.88 9.25
CA VAL A 281 13.09 -1.22 9.76
C VAL A 281 13.07 -2.60 10.44
N SER A 282 12.05 -2.89 11.26
CA SER A 282 11.88 -4.19 11.92
C SER A 282 11.83 -5.36 10.92
N ALA A 283 11.27 -5.16 9.72
CA ALA A 283 11.26 -6.20 8.69
C ALA A 283 12.67 -6.58 8.19
N TYR A 284 13.58 -5.60 8.08
CA TYR A 284 14.99 -5.85 7.73
C TYR A 284 15.77 -6.43 8.91
N VAL A 285 15.54 -5.94 10.13
CA VAL A 285 16.14 -6.49 11.34
C VAL A 285 15.77 -7.98 11.48
N SER A 286 14.51 -8.35 11.24
CA SER A 286 14.08 -9.76 11.25
C SER A 286 14.75 -10.64 10.17
N VAL A 287 15.24 -10.05 9.08
CA VAL A 287 16.08 -10.77 8.09
C VAL A 287 17.50 -10.93 8.64
N LEU A 288 18.09 -9.88 9.22
CA LEU A 288 19.42 -9.94 9.84
C LEU A 288 19.46 -10.93 11.01
N GLU A 289 18.46 -10.91 11.90
CA GLU A 289 18.29 -11.88 12.98
C GLU A 289 18.20 -13.32 12.47
N SER A 290 17.63 -13.54 11.28
CA SER A 290 17.56 -14.88 10.70
C SER A 290 18.93 -15.45 10.32
N MET A 291 19.99 -14.62 10.27
CA MET A 291 21.36 -15.11 10.15
C MET A 291 21.81 -15.90 11.38
N ARG A 292 21.26 -15.64 12.58
CA ARG A 292 21.48 -16.49 13.77
C ARG A 292 20.97 -17.91 13.52
N VAL A 293 19.81 -18.04 12.87
CA VAL A 293 19.26 -19.35 12.46
C VAL A 293 20.15 -19.99 11.39
N ALA A 294 20.64 -19.21 10.42
CA ALA A 294 21.55 -19.70 9.39
C ALA A 294 22.84 -20.30 10.00
N ARG A 295 23.46 -19.59 10.95
CA ARG A 295 24.67 -20.04 11.66
C ARG A 295 24.45 -21.30 12.47
N LYS A 296 23.35 -21.40 13.22
CA LYS A 296 22.97 -22.63 13.95
C LYS A 296 22.86 -23.86 13.04
N ASN A 297 22.66 -23.63 11.74
CA ASN A 297 22.57 -24.67 10.73
C ASN A 297 23.80 -24.72 9.80
N GLY A 298 24.94 -24.16 10.22
CA GLY A 298 26.22 -24.30 9.51
C GLY A 298 26.38 -23.39 8.28
N ILE A 299 25.56 -22.35 8.11
CA ILE A 299 25.70 -21.39 7.02
C ILE A 299 26.58 -20.21 7.50
N PRO A 300 27.78 -20.00 6.93
CA PRO A 300 28.73 -18.99 7.40
C PRO A 300 28.39 -17.58 6.86
N LEU A 301 27.55 -16.84 7.60
CA LEU A 301 27.22 -15.42 7.34
C LEU A 301 27.94 -14.50 8.35
N LEU A 302 27.27 -13.47 8.88
CA LEU A 302 27.80 -12.58 9.92
C LEU A 302 28.23 -13.37 11.17
N THR A 303 29.12 -12.82 11.99
CA THR A 303 29.54 -13.43 13.27
C THR A 303 28.49 -13.19 14.37
N GLU A 304 28.59 -13.91 15.50
CA GLU A 304 27.68 -13.65 16.64
C GLU A 304 27.94 -12.27 17.24
N GLU A 305 29.19 -11.84 17.27
CA GLU A 305 29.60 -10.50 17.75
C GLU A 305 28.98 -9.40 16.88
N ALA A 306 29.00 -9.56 15.55
CA ALA A 306 28.36 -8.61 14.64
C ALA A 306 26.83 -8.61 14.79
N LEU A 307 26.23 -9.78 15.01
CA LEU A 307 24.78 -9.92 15.21
C LEU A 307 24.31 -9.43 16.58
N ALA A 308 25.18 -9.34 17.59
CA ALA A 308 24.86 -8.76 18.90
C ALA A 308 24.53 -7.26 18.80
N ALA A 309 25.13 -6.54 17.84
CA ALA A 309 24.85 -5.13 17.57
C ALA A 309 23.39 -4.85 17.18
N LEU A 310 22.64 -5.87 16.73
CA LEU A 310 21.20 -5.74 16.47
C LEU A 310 20.41 -5.53 17.76
N ASP A 311 20.83 -6.16 18.87
CA ASP A 311 20.17 -5.99 20.16
C ASP A 311 20.52 -4.60 20.73
N GLU A 312 21.80 -4.21 20.64
CA GLU A 312 22.30 -2.91 21.12
C GLU A 312 21.76 -1.70 20.36
N SER A 313 21.35 -1.87 19.10
CA SER A 313 20.82 -0.78 18.27
C SER A 313 19.32 -0.52 18.47
N GLU A 314 18.68 -1.10 19.49
CA GLU A 314 17.26 -0.88 19.77
C GLU A 314 16.93 0.61 20.01
N GLU A 315 17.69 1.26 20.90
CA GLU A 315 17.50 2.68 21.18
C GLU A 315 17.72 3.54 19.93
N LEU A 316 18.76 3.23 19.14
CA LEU A 316 19.03 3.93 17.88
C LEU A 316 17.85 3.82 16.91
N ARG A 317 17.23 2.65 16.79
CA ARG A 317 16.04 2.46 15.96
C ARG A 317 14.86 3.28 16.48
N GLN A 318 14.63 3.29 17.78
CA GLN A 318 13.52 4.06 18.38
C GLN A 318 13.68 5.56 18.13
N HIS A 319 14.89 6.12 18.29
CA HIS A 319 15.14 7.55 18.12
C HIS A 319 15.24 8.00 16.65
N ARG A 320 15.73 7.14 15.76
CA ARG A 320 15.98 7.51 14.34
C ARG A 320 14.84 7.14 13.40
N THR A 321 13.93 6.26 13.78
CA THR A 321 12.74 6.00 12.98
C THR A 321 11.75 7.15 13.12
N LYS A 322 10.98 7.42 12.07
CA LYS A 322 9.93 8.44 12.18
C LYS A 322 8.81 7.94 13.09
N ASP A 323 8.25 8.89 13.83
CA ASP A 323 7.04 8.66 14.60
C ASP A 323 5.95 8.13 13.68
N LYS A 324 5.08 7.29 14.24
CA LYS A 324 3.88 6.88 13.54
C LYS A 324 3.01 8.11 13.30
N GLY A 325 3.13 8.68 12.10
CA GLY A 325 2.29 9.78 11.66
C GLY A 325 0.82 9.37 11.74
N ARG A 326 -0.03 10.22 12.33
CA ARG A 326 -1.48 10.04 12.23
C ARG A 326 -1.86 10.15 10.76
N PHE A 327 -2.58 9.15 10.24
CA PHE A 327 -3.22 9.29 8.93
C PHE A 327 -4.24 10.44 9.01
N THR A 328 -4.28 11.27 7.98
CA THR A 328 -5.21 12.39 7.92
C THR A 328 -6.64 11.83 7.99
N THR A 329 -7.41 12.20 9.00
CA THR A 329 -8.82 11.83 9.08
C THR A 329 -9.62 12.90 8.33
N LEU A 330 -10.56 12.47 7.47
CA LEU A 330 -11.45 13.41 6.79
C LEU A 330 -12.30 14.14 7.85
N PRO A 331 -12.39 15.48 7.80
CA PRO A 331 -13.34 16.22 8.62
C PRO A 331 -14.75 15.69 8.40
N PHE A 332 -15.56 15.62 9.46
CA PHE A 332 -16.92 15.04 9.40
C PHE A 332 -17.79 15.70 8.33
N GLU A 333 -17.79 17.04 8.28
CA GLU A 333 -18.55 17.80 7.28
C GLU A 333 -18.10 17.48 5.85
N VAL A 334 -16.80 17.30 5.63
CA VAL A 334 -16.24 16.95 4.33
C VAL A 334 -16.68 15.53 3.94
N ALA A 335 -16.61 14.58 4.86
CA ALA A 335 -17.02 13.20 4.59
C ALA A 335 -18.53 13.09 4.28
N ASN A 336 -19.37 13.77 5.04
CA ASN A 336 -20.82 13.79 4.81
C ASN A 336 -21.17 14.45 3.49
N SER A 337 -20.58 15.63 3.21
CA SER A 337 -20.80 16.33 1.94
C SER A 337 -20.43 15.45 0.74
N ILE A 338 -19.29 14.75 0.82
CA ILE A 338 -18.84 13.84 -0.24
C ILE A 338 -19.80 12.66 -0.42
N LEU A 339 -20.30 12.07 0.66
CA LEU A 339 -21.28 10.99 0.59
C LEU A 339 -22.60 11.49 0.00
N SER A 340 -23.11 12.64 0.43
CA SER A 340 -24.35 13.24 -0.10
C SER A 340 -24.23 13.49 -1.61
N HIS A 341 -23.17 14.16 -2.06
CA HIS A 341 -22.93 14.40 -3.49
C HIS A 341 -22.84 13.08 -4.28
N ALA A 342 -22.23 12.04 -3.71
CA ALA A 342 -22.13 10.74 -4.38
C ALA A 342 -23.51 10.09 -4.56
N ILE A 343 -24.33 10.11 -3.50
CA ILE A 343 -25.70 9.58 -3.52
C ILE A 343 -26.57 10.35 -4.50
N GLU A 344 -26.56 11.69 -4.42
CA GLU A 344 -27.33 12.57 -5.29
C GLU A 344 -26.96 12.38 -6.76
N PHE A 345 -25.67 12.34 -7.09
CA PHE A 345 -25.22 12.14 -8.47
C PHE A 345 -25.60 10.77 -9.02
N TYR A 346 -25.47 9.72 -8.20
CA TYR A 346 -25.85 8.38 -8.58
C TYR A 346 -27.35 8.29 -8.90
N TYR A 347 -28.23 8.79 -8.02
CA TYR A 347 -29.66 8.79 -8.26
C TYR A 347 -30.08 9.68 -9.43
N GLU A 348 -29.46 10.86 -9.55
CA GLU A 348 -29.84 11.82 -10.58
C GLU A 348 -29.34 11.43 -11.97
N TYR A 349 -28.19 10.77 -12.12
CA TYR A 349 -27.60 10.55 -13.45
C TYR A 349 -27.07 9.14 -13.72
N GLY A 350 -26.96 8.27 -12.71
CA GLY A 350 -26.27 6.99 -12.83
C GLY A 350 -26.82 6.09 -13.93
N THR A 351 -28.14 5.82 -13.88
CA THR A 351 -28.83 4.96 -14.84
C THR A 351 -28.72 5.52 -16.27
N GLU A 352 -29.03 6.80 -16.46
CA GLU A 352 -29.03 7.44 -17.78
C GLU A 352 -27.65 7.49 -18.41
N LEU A 353 -26.58 7.74 -17.64
CA LEU A 353 -25.20 7.73 -18.13
C LEU A 353 -24.80 6.35 -18.66
N VAL A 354 -25.13 5.29 -17.91
CA VAL A 354 -24.83 3.90 -18.29
C VAL A 354 -25.64 3.47 -19.50
N GLU A 355 -26.94 3.77 -19.52
CA GLU A 355 -27.82 3.42 -20.63
C GLU A 355 -27.44 4.14 -21.92
N TYR A 356 -27.04 5.40 -21.83
CA TYR A 356 -26.57 6.14 -23.00
C TYR A 356 -25.26 5.57 -23.56
N TYR A 357 -24.30 5.20 -22.69
CA TYR A 357 -23.08 4.52 -23.13
C TYR A 357 -23.38 3.17 -23.81
N LEU A 358 -24.30 2.38 -23.26
CA LEU A 358 -24.70 1.09 -23.85
C LEU A 358 -25.46 1.27 -25.17
N ALA A 359 -26.31 2.30 -25.27
CA ALA A 359 -26.99 2.66 -26.52
C ALA A 359 -25.98 3.06 -27.61
N LEU A 360 -24.96 3.85 -27.26
CA LEU A 360 -23.85 4.16 -28.16
C LEU A 360 -23.12 2.86 -28.57
N ALA A 361 -22.78 1.98 -27.62
CA ALA A 361 -22.06 0.74 -27.92
C ALA A 361 -22.82 -0.19 -28.89
N LYS A 362 -24.15 -0.18 -28.84
CA LYS A 362 -25.03 -0.94 -29.76
C LYS A 362 -24.95 -0.46 -31.21
N THR A 363 -24.57 0.80 -31.45
CA THR A 363 -24.37 1.34 -32.81
C THR A 363 -23.12 0.80 -33.49
N ALA A 364 -22.09 0.44 -32.70
CA ALA A 364 -20.74 0.11 -33.16
C ALA A 364 -20.00 1.24 -33.92
N ASP A 365 -20.58 2.45 -33.95
CA ASP A 365 -19.99 3.63 -34.60
C ASP A 365 -18.90 4.28 -33.74
N ASP A 366 -18.30 5.35 -34.24
CA ASP A 366 -17.31 6.11 -33.49
C ASP A 366 -17.95 6.88 -32.33
N ILE A 367 -17.77 6.39 -31.10
CA ILE A 367 -18.29 7.04 -29.89
C ILE A 367 -17.89 8.53 -29.78
N ARG A 368 -16.77 8.94 -30.40
CA ARG A 368 -16.28 10.33 -30.37
C ARG A 368 -17.21 11.30 -31.08
N THR A 369 -18.01 10.82 -32.02
CA THR A 369 -19.00 11.65 -32.76
C THR A 369 -20.35 11.70 -32.05
N LEU A 370 -20.56 10.92 -30.98
CA LEU A 370 -21.86 10.73 -30.33
C LEU A 370 -22.98 10.46 -31.37
N PRO A 371 -22.94 9.28 -32.06
CA PRO A 371 -23.78 8.97 -33.23
C PRO A 371 -25.30 8.97 -32.97
N ILE A 372 -25.74 9.06 -31.72
CA ILE A 372 -27.15 9.13 -31.33
C ILE A 372 -27.41 10.38 -30.49
N ASP A 373 -28.66 10.85 -30.50
CA ASP A 373 -29.04 12.03 -29.74
C ASP A 373 -28.80 11.85 -28.23
N VAL A 374 -28.11 12.84 -27.63
CA VAL A 374 -27.91 12.88 -26.19
C VAL A 374 -29.29 13.03 -25.49
N PRO A 375 -29.63 12.15 -24.52
CA PRO A 375 -30.89 12.22 -23.78
C PRO A 375 -31.11 13.59 -23.10
N PRO A 376 -32.35 14.08 -22.95
CA PRO A 376 -32.62 15.40 -22.37
C PRO A 376 -32.01 15.62 -20.99
N LYS A 377 -32.01 14.60 -20.12
CA LYS A 377 -31.41 14.65 -18.79
C LYS A 377 -29.89 14.85 -18.85
N LEU A 378 -29.22 14.17 -19.79
CA LEU A 378 -27.77 14.30 -20.01
C LEU A 378 -27.40 15.60 -20.74
N LYS A 379 -28.26 16.10 -21.63
CA LYS A 379 -28.13 17.46 -22.19
C LYS A 379 -28.20 18.52 -21.09
N LYS A 380 -29.11 18.36 -20.12
CA LYS A 380 -29.21 19.24 -18.94
C LYS A 380 -27.99 19.14 -18.02
N LEU A 381 -27.41 17.95 -17.87
CA LEU A 381 -26.12 17.76 -17.19
C LEU A 381 -24.97 18.48 -17.91
N GLY A 382 -25.09 18.68 -19.23
CA GLY A 382 -24.14 19.42 -20.07
C GLY A 382 -23.47 18.58 -21.15
N ILE A 383 -23.76 17.28 -21.27
CA ILE A 383 -23.09 16.38 -22.23
C ILE A 383 -23.25 16.89 -23.66
N GLU A 384 -22.13 17.23 -24.30
CA GLU A 384 -22.04 17.65 -25.70
C GLU A 384 -20.98 16.87 -26.49
N ALA A 385 -20.02 16.25 -25.80
CA ALA A 385 -18.93 15.51 -26.42
C ALA A 385 -18.61 14.22 -25.64
N TRP A 386 -17.95 13.28 -26.31
CA TRP A 386 -17.39 12.10 -25.62
C TRP A 386 -16.28 12.51 -24.63
N ARG A 387 -15.42 13.44 -25.04
CA ARG A 387 -14.21 13.85 -24.33
C ARG A 387 -13.87 15.31 -24.56
N THR A 388 -13.10 15.84 -23.62
CA THR A 388 -12.60 17.22 -23.64
C THR A 388 -11.70 17.49 -24.84
N THR A 389 -11.81 18.69 -25.39
CA THR A 389 -10.87 19.29 -26.34
C THR A 389 -9.95 20.32 -25.67
N ALA A 390 -10.01 20.44 -24.35
CA ALA A 390 -9.26 21.43 -23.59
C ALA A 390 -7.76 21.34 -23.87
N SER A 391 -7.18 22.49 -24.18
CA SER A 391 -5.75 22.66 -24.46
C SER A 391 -4.96 23.10 -23.23
N THR A 392 -5.66 23.59 -22.19
CA THR A 392 -5.09 24.04 -20.93
C THR A 392 -5.76 23.39 -19.73
N SER A 393 -5.04 23.37 -18.59
CA SER A 393 -5.56 22.80 -17.34
C SER A 393 -6.78 23.55 -16.84
N GLU A 394 -6.79 24.87 -16.96
CA GLU A 394 -7.92 25.69 -16.55
C GLU A 394 -9.16 25.37 -17.39
N GLN A 395 -9.02 25.30 -18.72
CA GLN A 395 -10.11 24.94 -19.62
C GLN A 395 -10.69 23.57 -19.28
N PHE A 396 -9.81 22.58 -19.04
CA PHE A 396 -10.22 21.23 -18.70
C PHE A 396 -11.13 21.20 -17.46
N PHE A 397 -10.73 21.85 -16.37
CA PHE A 397 -11.51 21.82 -15.13
C PHE A 397 -12.80 22.64 -15.22
N ILE A 398 -12.83 23.69 -16.07
CA ILE A 398 -14.07 24.40 -16.40
C ILE A 398 -15.04 23.48 -17.16
N GLU A 399 -14.58 22.79 -18.19
CA GLU A 399 -15.40 21.84 -18.96
C GLU A 399 -15.85 20.65 -18.11
N LEU A 400 -15.00 20.17 -17.19
CA LEU A 400 -15.36 19.12 -16.24
C LEU A 400 -16.57 19.53 -15.41
N ARG A 401 -16.53 20.71 -14.79
CA ARG A 401 -17.61 21.22 -13.92
C ARG A 401 -18.90 21.51 -14.66
N ARG A 402 -18.82 21.82 -15.96
CA ARG A 402 -20.00 22.02 -16.81
C ARG A 402 -20.62 20.70 -17.27
N GLY A 403 -19.99 19.56 -16.99
CA GLY A 403 -20.48 18.25 -17.40
C GLY A 403 -20.39 18.00 -18.90
N ASN A 404 -19.51 18.69 -19.64
CA ASN A 404 -19.53 18.68 -21.12
C ASN A 404 -19.21 17.32 -21.75
N ASN A 405 -18.60 16.40 -20.99
CA ASN A 405 -17.89 15.26 -21.52
C ASN A 405 -18.37 13.94 -20.90
N LEU A 406 -18.92 13.04 -21.73
CA LEU A 406 -19.49 11.78 -21.28
C LEU A 406 -18.49 10.90 -20.53
N LEU A 407 -17.26 10.76 -21.03
CA LEU A 407 -16.22 9.97 -20.36
C LEU A 407 -15.93 10.49 -18.95
N ASN A 408 -15.82 11.80 -18.78
CA ASN A 408 -15.56 12.38 -17.47
C ASN A 408 -16.77 12.19 -16.54
N MET A 409 -18.01 12.29 -17.03
CA MET A 409 -19.19 12.05 -16.20
C MET A 409 -19.35 10.58 -15.80
N LEU A 410 -18.95 9.65 -16.67
CA LEU A 410 -18.80 8.24 -16.30
C LEU A 410 -17.72 8.06 -15.22
N GLU A 411 -16.56 8.72 -15.33
CA GLU A 411 -15.54 8.70 -14.27
C GLU A 411 -16.04 9.29 -12.93
N VAL A 412 -16.82 10.37 -12.97
CA VAL A 412 -17.48 10.94 -11.78
C VAL A 412 -18.48 9.93 -11.19
N LEU A 413 -19.29 9.27 -12.02
CA LEU A 413 -20.21 8.22 -11.58
C LEU A 413 -19.47 7.06 -10.90
N TYR A 414 -18.38 6.58 -11.49
CA TYR A 414 -17.55 5.54 -10.88
C TYR A 414 -16.96 5.99 -9.54
N GLY A 415 -16.53 7.25 -9.45
CA GLY A 415 -16.09 7.86 -8.19
C GLY A 415 -17.20 7.90 -7.14
N ALA A 416 -18.42 8.30 -7.54
CA ALA A 416 -19.60 8.33 -6.67
C ALA A 416 -19.96 6.94 -6.13
N ILE A 417 -20.06 5.93 -7.01
CA ILE A 417 -20.37 4.55 -6.62
C ILE A 417 -19.26 4.00 -5.70
N LEU A 418 -17.99 4.29 -6.01
CA LEU A 418 -16.87 3.88 -5.17
C LEU A 418 -16.93 4.54 -3.78
N ILE A 419 -17.33 5.80 -3.68
CA ILE A 419 -17.52 6.52 -2.42
C ILE A 419 -18.66 5.89 -1.61
N ILE A 420 -19.81 5.64 -2.22
CA ILE A 420 -20.97 4.99 -1.57
C ILE A 420 -20.55 3.64 -1.00
N VAL A 421 -19.99 2.77 -1.84
CA VAL A 421 -19.62 1.40 -1.44
C VAL A 421 -18.52 1.42 -0.40
N ASN A 422 -17.50 2.24 -0.53
CA ASN A 422 -16.37 2.23 0.40
C ASN A 422 -16.73 2.85 1.76
N THR A 423 -17.54 3.89 1.76
CA THR A 423 -18.04 4.52 2.99
C THR A 423 -18.98 3.58 3.74
N LEU A 424 -19.83 2.82 3.06
CA LEU A 424 -20.83 1.96 3.70
C LEU A 424 -20.30 0.54 4.01
N MET A 425 -19.37 0.03 3.20
CA MET A 425 -18.86 -1.34 3.36
C MET A 425 -17.47 -1.39 3.98
N ALA A 426 -16.74 -0.27 4.09
CA ALA A 426 -15.41 -0.19 4.71
C ALA A 426 -14.39 -1.17 4.10
N ARG A 427 -14.39 -1.42 2.79
CA ARG A 427 -13.48 -2.42 2.17
C ARG A 427 -12.09 -1.84 1.87
N ARG A 428 -11.08 -2.71 1.84
CA ARG A 428 -9.75 -2.32 1.34
C ARG A 428 -9.80 -2.11 -0.18
N LYS A 429 -8.92 -1.25 -0.70
CA LYS A 429 -8.77 -1.03 -2.16
C LYS A 429 -8.68 -2.35 -2.93
N SER A 430 -7.79 -3.25 -2.48
CA SER A 430 -7.55 -4.53 -3.13
C SER A 430 -8.70 -5.54 -3.02
N GLU A 431 -9.65 -5.33 -2.09
CA GLU A 431 -10.87 -6.13 -1.98
C GLU A 431 -11.91 -5.61 -2.98
N LEU A 432 -12.03 -4.28 -3.11
CA LEU A 432 -12.93 -3.62 -4.07
C LEU A 432 -12.52 -3.83 -5.53
N GLU A 433 -11.22 -3.78 -5.84
CA GLU A 433 -10.67 -4.03 -7.18
C GLU A 433 -11.03 -5.42 -7.73
N ARG A 434 -11.36 -6.39 -6.86
CA ARG A 434 -11.68 -7.77 -7.23
C ARG A 434 -13.18 -8.09 -7.25
N LEU A 435 -14.04 -7.13 -6.93
CA LEU A 435 -15.48 -7.37 -6.92
C LEU A 435 -15.97 -7.68 -8.34
N THR A 436 -16.78 -8.73 -8.46
CA THR A 436 -17.40 -9.14 -9.72
C THR A 436 -18.91 -9.16 -9.54
N ARG A 437 -19.68 -9.42 -10.61
CA ARG A 437 -21.14 -9.62 -10.50
C ARG A 437 -21.52 -10.69 -9.47
N LYS A 438 -20.72 -11.75 -9.34
CA LYS A 438 -20.92 -12.83 -8.36
C LYS A 438 -20.69 -12.40 -6.91
N SER A 439 -20.08 -11.23 -6.71
CA SER A 439 -19.91 -10.64 -5.39
C SER A 439 -21.19 -10.07 -4.81
N ILE A 440 -22.24 -9.88 -5.62
CA ILE A 440 -23.54 -9.37 -5.16
C ILE A 440 -24.46 -10.59 -4.99
N VAL A 441 -24.82 -10.89 -3.74
CA VAL A 441 -25.70 -12.00 -3.39
C VAL A 441 -27.04 -11.44 -2.99
N ASP A 442 -28.06 -11.74 -3.78
CA ASP A 442 -29.45 -11.45 -3.48
C ASP A 442 -30.04 -12.60 -2.64
N SER A 443 -30.75 -12.26 -1.58
CA SER A 443 -31.41 -13.22 -0.69
C SER A 443 -32.72 -12.65 -0.15
N PRO A 444 -33.65 -13.48 0.32
CA PRO A 444 -34.87 -13.00 0.98
C PRO A 444 -34.62 -12.10 2.20
N ALA A 445 -33.42 -12.13 2.79
CA ALA A 445 -33.02 -11.31 3.93
C ALA A 445 -32.38 -9.96 3.51
N GLY A 446 -32.30 -9.68 2.21
CA GLY A 446 -31.63 -8.52 1.64
C GLY A 446 -30.34 -8.87 0.91
N TYR A 447 -29.59 -7.84 0.50
CA TYR A 447 -28.36 -7.99 -0.26
C TYR A 447 -27.14 -8.26 0.62
N PHE A 448 -26.22 -9.06 0.10
CA PHE A 448 -24.93 -9.35 0.71
C PHE A 448 -23.78 -9.16 -0.28
N LEU A 449 -22.65 -8.67 0.23
CA LEU A 449 -21.39 -8.57 -0.51
C LEU A 449 -20.51 -9.79 -0.18
N ALA A 450 -20.25 -10.62 -1.17
CA ALA A 450 -19.33 -11.75 -1.13
C ALA A 450 -17.95 -11.34 -1.65
N PHE A 451 -16.90 -11.50 -0.83
CA PHE A 451 -15.53 -11.12 -1.21
C PHE A 451 -14.47 -11.88 -0.41
N ASP A 452 -13.25 -11.87 -0.94
CA ASP A 452 -12.09 -12.49 -0.31
C ASP A 452 -11.34 -11.48 0.56
N LEU A 453 -11.16 -11.81 1.84
CA LEU A 453 -10.44 -10.97 2.79
C LEU A 453 -8.97 -10.76 2.37
N GLY A 454 -8.52 -9.51 2.27
CA GLY A 454 -7.18 -9.18 1.74
C GLY A 454 -6.00 -9.51 2.66
N LYS A 455 -6.25 -9.77 3.95
CA LYS A 455 -5.23 -10.06 4.99
C LYS A 455 -5.49 -11.35 5.77
N ALA A 456 -6.46 -12.17 5.35
CA ALA A 456 -6.84 -13.41 6.02
C ALA A 456 -6.50 -14.59 5.11
N ASN A 457 -5.26 -15.08 5.22
CA ASN A 457 -4.74 -16.10 4.33
C ASN A 457 -4.21 -17.29 5.14
N VAL A 458 -4.50 -18.51 4.68
CA VAL A 458 -3.72 -19.70 5.01
C VAL A 458 -3.07 -20.17 3.71
N GLY A 459 -1.74 -20.01 3.60
CA GLY A 459 -1.04 -20.22 2.32
C GLY A 459 -1.52 -19.25 1.24
N GLU A 460 -2.06 -19.78 0.14
CA GLU A 460 -2.61 -19.01 -0.99
C GLU A 460 -4.13 -18.77 -0.90
N HIS A 461 -4.83 -19.47 -0.01
CA HIS A 461 -6.28 -19.37 0.11
C HIS A 461 -6.66 -18.20 1.01
N ARG A 462 -7.48 -17.29 0.47
CA ARG A 462 -8.12 -16.21 1.23
C ARG A 462 -9.42 -16.70 1.84
N SER A 463 -9.72 -16.24 3.04
CA SER A 463 -11.05 -16.48 3.63
C SER A 463 -12.11 -15.72 2.85
N HIS A 464 -13.02 -16.47 2.24
CA HIS A 464 -14.21 -15.95 1.57
C HIS A 464 -15.29 -15.61 2.60
N VAL A 465 -15.88 -14.42 2.53
CA VAL A 465 -16.85 -13.95 3.52
C VAL A 465 -18.04 -13.21 2.88
N LEU A 466 -19.16 -13.19 3.59
CA LEU A 466 -20.38 -12.44 3.26
C LEU A 466 -20.56 -11.28 4.25
N ARG A 467 -20.98 -10.10 3.78
CA ARG A 467 -21.34 -8.96 4.62
C ARG A 467 -22.67 -8.34 4.16
N PRO A 468 -23.55 -7.90 5.06
CA PRO A 468 -24.76 -7.17 4.67
C PRO A 468 -24.40 -5.97 3.79
N LEU A 469 -25.06 -5.83 2.66
CA LEU A 469 -24.84 -4.79 1.66
C LEU A 469 -26.07 -3.89 1.62
N PRO A 470 -25.97 -2.58 1.94
CA PRO A 470 -27.10 -1.67 1.84
C PRO A 470 -27.64 -1.58 0.41
N ASP A 471 -28.97 -1.43 0.27
CA ASP A 471 -29.66 -1.46 -1.02
C ASP A 471 -29.07 -0.49 -2.04
N ILE A 472 -28.82 0.76 -1.64
CA ILE A 472 -28.18 1.77 -2.50
C ILE A 472 -26.81 1.32 -3.04
N ALA A 473 -26.02 0.62 -2.23
CA ALA A 473 -24.73 0.10 -2.65
C ALA A 473 -24.88 -1.14 -3.54
N ALA A 474 -25.90 -1.98 -3.29
CA ALA A 474 -26.23 -3.12 -4.13
C ALA A 474 -26.67 -2.67 -5.52
N GLU A 475 -27.63 -1.76 -5.61
CA GLU A 475 -28.13 -1.19 -6.86
C GLU A 475 -27.00 -0.53 -7.66
N ALA A 476 -26.15 0.27 -7.00
CA ALA A 476 -25.02 0.92 -7.65
C ALA A 476 -24.00 -0.08 -8.22
N LEU A 477 -23.71 -1.16 -7.48
CA LEU A 477 -22.83 -2.23 -7.97
C LEU A 477 -23.48 -3.06 -9.08
N GLN A 478 -24.79 -3.30 -9.01
CA GLN A 478 -25.55 -3.99 -10.06
C GLN A 478 -25.57 -3.16 -11.35
N LEU A 479 -25.67 -1.84 -11.27
CA LEU A 479 -25.59 -0.94 -12.42
C LEU A 479 -24.25 -1.09 -13.17
N LEU A 480 -23.13 -1.12 -12.45
CA LEU A 480 -21.81 -1.39 -13.03
C LEU A 480 -21.71 -2.84 -13.58
N GLY A 481 -22.34 -3.79 -12.87
CA GLY A 481 -22.46 -5.17 -13.33
C GLY A 481 -23.19 -5.28 -14.66
N ARG A 482 -24.30 -4.55 -14.84
CA ARG A 482 -25.06 -4.48 -16.09
C ARG A 482 -24.21 -3.92 -17.22
N LEU A 483 -23.49 -2.82 -16.99
CA LEU A 483 -22.61 -2.22 -17.99
C LEU A 483 -21.54 -3.22 -18.47
N THR A 484 -20.81 -3.85 -17.55
CA THR A 484 -19.76 -4.82 -17.91
C THR A 484 -20.34 -6.06 -18.61
N ALA A 485 -21.53 -6.51 -18.22
CA ALA A 485 -22.26 -7.59 -18.86
C ALA A 485 -22.62 -7.28 -20.31
N GLU A 486 -23.38 -6.22 -20.53
CA GLU A 486 -23.91 -5.86 -21.85
C GLU A 486 -22.78 -5.50 -22.83
N VAL A 487 -21.72 -4.82 -22.36
CA VAL A 487 -20.53 -4.57 -23.20
C VAL A 487 -19.90 -5.87 -23.70
N GLY A 488 -19.82 -6.90 -22.84
CA GLY A 488 -19.32 -8.22 -23.22
C GLY A 488 -20.26 -8.98 -24.16
N GLU A 489 -21.58 -8.88 -23.94
CA GLU A 489 -22.61 -9.47 -24.80
C GLU A 489 -22.61 -8.86 -26.21
N LEU A 490 -22.24 -7.58 -26.34
CA LEU A 490 -22.03 -6.89 -27.62
C LEU A 490 -20.71 -7.27 -28.31
N GLY A 491 -19.91 -8.17 -27.73
CA GLY A 491 -18.66 -8.67 -28.31
C GLY A 491 -17.44 -7.77 -28.10
N TYR A 492 -17.55 -6.72 -27.28
CA TYR A 492 -16.40 -5.89 -26.92
C TYR A 492 -15.59 -6.49 -25.76
N GLN A 493 -14.33 -6.06 -25.64
CA GLN A 493 -13.50 -6.44 -24.49
C GLN A 493 -14.16 -5.92 -23.20
N SER A 494 -14.45 -6.83 -22.28
CA SER A 494 -15.05 -6.52 -20.99
C SER A 494 -14.32 -7.23 -19.86
N SER A 495 -13.89 -6.48 -18.85
CA SER A 495 -13.32 -7.03 -17.62
C SER A 495 -14.41 -7.62 -16.72
N PRO A 496 -14.16 -8.73 -16.00
CA PRO A 496 -15.12 -9.31 -15.06
C PRO A 496 -15.32 -8.48 -13.79
N TYR A 497 -14.47 -7.47 -13.55
CA TYR A 497 -14.51 -6.64 -12.35
C TYR A 497 -15.49 -5.48 -12.49
N LEU A 498 -16.27 -5.20 -11.43
CA LEU A 498 -17.34 -4.20 -11.45
C LEU A 498 -16.83 -2.78 -11.73
N PHE A 499 -15.67 -2.40 -11.18
CA PHE A 499 -15.12 -1.06 -11.33
C PHE A 499 -14.27 -0.87 -12.62
N ALA A 500 -14.42 -1.76 -13.60
CA ALA A 500 -13.83 -1.59 -14.91
C ALA A 500 -14.61 -0.54 -15.72
N ALA A 501 -14.00 0.61 -15.99
CA ALA A 501 -14.66 1.73 -16.68
C ALA A 501 -14.46 1.68 -18.20
N PRO A 502 -15.35 2.33 -18.97
CA PRO A 502 -15.17 2.53 -20.40
C PRO A 502 -13.79 3.09 -20.79
N TYR A 503 -13.23 2.61 -21.91
CA TYR A 503 -11.98 3.14 -22.47
C TYR A 503 -12.11 4.60 -22.85
N SER A 504 -11.03 5.39 -22.80
CA SER A 504 -11.05 6.77 -23.27
C SER A 504 -11.18 6.95 -24.80
N ALA A 505 -11.20 5.86 -25.58
CA ALA A 505 -11.22 5.84 -27.05
C ALA A 505 -10.20 6.83 -27.67
N TRP A 506 -8.96 6.82 -27.16
CA TRP A 506 -7.93 7.78 -27.56
C TRP A 506 -7.33 7.50 -28.95
N HIS A 507 -7.36 6.24 -29.39
CA HIS A 507 -6.77 5.80 -30.66
C HIS A 507 -7.74 6.08 -31.81
N GLN A 508 -7.22 6.49 -32.97
CA GLN A 508 -8.04 6.77 -34.15
C GLN A 508 -8.72 5.53 -34.75
N TYR A 509 -8.42 4.34 -34.24
CA TYR A 509 -8.85 3.07 -34.77
C TYR A 509 -9.68 2.27 -33.75
N PRO A 510 -10.70 1.52 -34.19
CA PRO A 510 -11.47 0.60 -33.35
C PRO A 510 -10.59 -0.38 -32.54
N PRO A 511 -11.10 -0.93 -31.42
CA PRO A 511 -12.46 -0.74 -30.90
C PRO A 511 -12.64 0.57 -30.11
N TYR A 512 -13.79 1.23 -30.30
CA TYR A 512 -14.17 2.46 -29.58
C TYR A 512 -14.88 2.18 -28.24
N TYR A 513 -15.32 0.95 -28.03
CA TYR A 513 -16.03 0.49 -26.84
C TYR A 513 -15.30 -0.65 -26.15
N GLY A 514 -15.55 -0.79 -24.85
CA GLY A 514 -14.99 -1.82 -23.99
C GLY A 514 -14.58 -1.25 -22.64
N THR A 515 -14.11 -2.10 -21.73
CA THR A 515 -13.73 -1.69 -20.36
C THR A 515 -12.28 -2.02 -20.02
N VAL A 516 -11.61 -1.09 -19.33
CA VAL A 516 -10.25 -1.27 -18.79
C VAL A 516 -10.29 -1.65 -17.32
N GLU A 517 -9.17 -2.20 -16.86
CA GLU A 517 -8.89 -2.38 -15.44
C GLU A 517 -9.15 -1.10 -14.61
N PRO A 518 -9.62 -1.23 -13.36
CA PRO A 518 -10.02 -0.09 -12.54
C PRO A 518 -8.88 0.91 -12.22
N ASP A 519 -9.18 2.22 -12.30
CA ASP A 519 -8.30 3.32 -11.89
C ASP A 519 -8.98 4.16 -10.79
N PHE A 520 -8.93 3.66 -9.56
CA PHE A 520 -9.64 4.27 -8.43
C PHE A 520 -9.14 5.67 -8.11
N GLU A 521 -7.83 5.91 -8.19
CA GLU A 521 -7.24 7.22 -7.96
C GLU A 521 -7.83 8.26 -8.92
N ARG A 522 -7.93 7.93 -10.21
CA ARG A 522 -8.56 8.79 -11.20
C ARG A 522 -10.03 9.04 -10.90
N TYR A 523 -10.79 8.00 -10.56
CA TYR A 523 -12.24 8.15 -10.29
C TYR A 523 -12.50 9.03 -9.07
N PHE A 524 -11.74 8.84 -7.99
CA PHE A 524 -11.82 9.71 -6.82
C PHE A 524 -11.41 11.15 -7.17
N ASP A 525 -10.31 11.33 -7.90
CA ASP A 525 -9.82 12.66 -8.25
C ASP A 525 -10.82 13.40 -9.14
N ARG A 526 -11.39 12.71 -10.13
CA ARG A 526 -12.42 13.26 -11.02
C ARG A 526 -13.67 13.69 -10.26
N PHE A 527 -14.17 12.85 -9.36
CA PHE A 527 -15.30 13.17 -8.49
C PHE A 527 -15.02 14.42 -7.64
N CYS A 528 -13.87 14.43 -6.95
CA CYS A 528 -13.48 15.55 -6.10
C CYS A 528 -13.33 16.87 -6.87
N ASP A 529 -12.82 16.81 -8.10
CA ASP A 529 -12.66 17.99 -8.95
C ASP A 529 -13.98 18.50 -9.53
N TYR A 530 -14.90 17.60 -9.87
CA TYR A 530 -16.23 17.94 -10.34
C TYR A 530 -17.05 18.65 -9.25
N PHE A 531 -17.14 18.06 -8.06
CA PHE A 531 -17.89 18.64 -6.93
C PHE A 531 -17.14 19.75 -6.18
N GLN A 532 -15.91 20.05 -6.60
CA GLN A 532 -15.05 21.03 -5.94
C GLN A 532 -14.97 20.79 -4.43
N VAL A 533 -14.68 19.56 -4.03
CA VAL A 533 -14.58 19.17 -2.61
C VAL A 533 -13.72 20.17 -1.84
N ALA A 534 -14.12 20.43 -0.59
CA ALA A 534 -13.52 21.43 0.28
C ALA A 534 -11.99 21.36 0.33
N THR A 535 -11.38 22.50 0.59
CA THR A 535 -9.94 22.62 0.80
C THR A 535 -9.60 22.84 2.27
N ASP A 536 -8.36 22.54 2.64
CA ASP A 536 -7.81 23.00 3.91
C ASP A 536 -7.44 24.48 3.87
N GLU A 537 -6.95 25.00 5.00
CA GLU A 537 -6.50 26.39 5.16
C GLU A 537 -5.36 26.79 4.21
N LYS A 538 -4.63 25.81 3.66
CA LYS A 538 -3.53 26.02 2.70
C LYS A 538 -4.01 25.96 1.24
N GLY A 539 -5.32 25.81 1.01
CA GLY A 539 -5.90 25.70 -0.33
C GLY A 539 -5.71 24.34 -1.00
N ARG A 540 -5.31 23.31 -0.24
CA ARG A 540 -5.16 21.92 -0.74
C ARG A 540 -6.50 21.20 -0.63
N ARG A 541 -6.92 20.45 -1.66
CA ARG A 541 -8.22 19.77 -1.72
C ARG A 541 -8.18 18.39 -1.04
N PHE A 542 -9.27 18.03 -0.35
CA PHE A 542 -9.44 16.70 0.25
C PHE A 542 -9.79 15.65 -0.82
N TYR A 543 -8.79 15.22 -1.59
CA TYR A 543 -8.93 14.10 -2.52
C TYR A 543 -9.08 12.79 -1.76
N VAL A 544 -10.28 12.20 -1.79
CA VAL A 544 -10.59 11.00 -1.00
C VAL A 544 -9.88 9.76 -1.53
N ARG A 545 -9.59 8.83 -0.62
CA ARG A 545 -8.96 7.54 -0.93
C ARG A 545 -9.66 6.44 -0.14
N SER A 546 -9.59 5.22 -0.64
CA SER A 546 -10.28 4.07 -0.03
C SER A 546 -10.02 3.90 1.46
N HIS A 547 -8.77 4.10 1.92
CA HIS A 547 -8.45 3.93 3.33
C HIS A 547 -8.99 5.08 4.20
N LEU A 548 -9.17 6.29 3.65
CA LEU A 548 -9.80 7.42 4.35
C LEU A 548 -11.29 7.12 4.58
N LEU A 549 -11.99 6.63 3.55
CA LEU A 549 -13.40 6.25 3.63
C LEU A 549 -13.62 5.07 4.59
N ARG A 550 -12.72 4.07 4.55
CA ARG A 550 -12.72 2.96 5.51
C ARG A 550 -12.49 3.41 6.96
N ARG A 551 -11.67 4.45 7.20
CA ARG A 551 -11.51 5.07 8.53
C ARG A 551 -12.77 5.83 8.93
N ASN A 552 -13.36 6.57 8.00
CA ASN A 552 -14.61 7.28 8.20
C ASN A 552 -15.77 6.33 8.58
N PHE A 553 -15.88 5.15 7.97
CA PHE A 553 -16.85 4.14 8.42
C PHE A 553 -16.67 3.75 9.89
N ALA A 554 -15.42 3.50 10.32
CA ALA A 554 -15.16 3.16 11.71
C ALA A 554 -15.52 4.32 12.67
N MET A 555 -15.27 5.56 12.23
CA MET A 555 -15.70 6.76 12.96
C MET A 555 -17.22 6.83 13.09
N LEU A 556 -17.95 6.69 11.98
CA LEU A 556 -19.41 6.73 11.94
C LEU A 556 -20.03 5.62 12.80
N PHE A 557 -19.52 4.38 12.67
CA PHE A 557 -19.98 3.24 13.45
C PHE A 557 -19.95 3.51 14.96
N ILE A 558 -18.87 4.16 15.41
CA ILE A 558 -18.63 4.46 16.82
C ILE A 558 -19.40 5.68 17.30
N TRP A 559 -19.44 6.76 16.51
CA TRP A 559 -20.16 7.98 16.88
C TRP A 559 -21.67 7.80 16.94
N HIS A 560 -22.24 6.96 16.09
CA HIS A 560 -23.67 6.68 16.10
C HIS A 560 -24.10 5.60 17.10
N GLY A 561 -23.18 5.10 17.93
CA GLY A 561 -23.51 4.14 18.99
C GLY A 561 -24.08 2.83 18.45
N SER A 562 -23.54 2.32 17.34
CA SER A 562 -24.04 1.09 16.71
C SER A 562 -23.94 -0.10 17.68
N PHE A 563 -25.04 -0.86 17.80
CA PHE A 563 -25.13 -2.05 18.65
C PHE A 563 -24.00 -3.06 18.34
N GLY A 564 -23.32 -3.56 19.38
CA GLY A 564 -22.36 -4.67 19.28
C GLY A 564 -20.86 -4.33 19.30
N GLY A 565 -20.50 -3.06 19.55
CA GLY A 565 -19.13 -2.66 19.94
C GLY A 565 -18.02 -3.03 18.95
N ILE A 566 -16.81 -3.24 19.47
CA ILE A 566 -15.59 -3.49 18.67
C ILE A 566 -15.67 -4.79 17.87
N GLU A 567 -16.40 -5.79 18.35
CA GLU A 567 -16.57 -7.09 17.70
C GLU A 567 -17.35 -6.98 16.39
N VAL A 568 -18.46 -6.22 16.38
CA VAL A 568 -19.21 -5.95 15.16
C VAL A 568 -18.40 -5.09 14.19
N LEU A 569 -17.67 -4.09 14.69
CA LEU A 569 -16.74 -3.32 13.86
C LEU A 569 -15.65 -4.22 13.24
N ARG A 570 -15.07 -5.15 14.02
CA ARG A 570 -14.10 -6.14 13.53
C ARG A 570 -14.70 -7.03 12.46
N TYR A 571 -15.94 -7.50 12.68
CA TYR A 571 -16.69 -8.28 11.71
C TYR A 571 -16.81 -7.52 10.39
N PHE A 572 -17.33 -6.28 10.40
CA PHE A 572 -17.39 -5.46 9.20
C PHE A 572 -16.01 -5.32 8.60
N LEU A 573 -15.02 -4.78 9.32
CA LEU A 573 -13.65 -4.54 8.82
C LEU A 573 -12.94 -5.79 8.27
N GLY A 574 -13.38 -7.01 8.60
CA GLY A 574 -12.76 -8.25 8.11
C GLY A 574 -11.33 -8.41 8.63
N GLN A 575 -11.12 -8.03 9.90
CA GLN A 575 -9.87 -8.25 10.62
C GLN A 575 -10.01 -9.54 11.43
N ILE A 576 -9.10 -10.51 11.23
CA ILE A 576 -9.12 -11.75 12.02
C ILE A 576 -8.65 -11.49 13.46
N ARG A 577 -7.56 -10.72 13.59
CA ARG A 577 -6.90 -10.48 14.87
C ARG A 577 -7.52 -9.27 15.59
N PRO A 578 -7.95 -9.43 16.85
CA PRO A 578 -8.44 -8.31 17.63
C PRO A 578 -7.39 -7.21 17.82
N SER A 579 -6.10 -7.55 17.98
CA SER A 579 -5.01 -6.57 18.13
C SER A 579 -4.90 -5.61 16.94
N HIS A 580 -5.08 -6.13 15.73
CA HIS A 580 -5.09 -5.31 14.50
C HIS A 580 -6.30 -4.37 14.44
N THR A 581 -7.42 -4.78 15.01
CA THR A 581 -8.64 -3.97 15.09
C THR A 581 -8.45 -2.85 16.09
N TYR A 582 -7.97 -3.19 17.30
CA TYR A 582 -7.73 -2.22 18.35
C TYR A 582 -6.71 -1.16 17.92
N ARG A 583 -5.56 -1.57 17.37
CA ARG A 583 -4.56 -0.63 16.83
C ARG A 583 -5.14 0.27 15.75
N TYR A 584 -5.97 -0.28 14.86
CA TYR A 584 -6.62 0.51 13.82
C TYR A 584 -7.59 1.54 14.40
N ILE A 585 -8.38 1.18 15.41
CA ILE A 585 -9.31 2.06 16.10
C ILE A 585 -8.53 3.16 16.84
N THR A 586 -7.51 2.82 17.64
CA THR A 586 -6.73 3.82 18.38
C THR A 586 -5.97 4.79 17.48
N GLU A 587 -5.54 4.35 16.30
CA GLU A 587 -4.92 5.22 15.28
C GLU A 587 -5.95 6.07 14.51
N SER A 588 -7.23 5.70 14.51
CA SER A 588 -8.28 6.33 13.69
C SER A 588 -9.17 7.29 14.45
N ILE A 589 -9.34 7.08 15.76
CA ILE A 589 -10.43 7.65 16.54
C ILE A 589 -9.89 8.63 17.58
N PRO A 590 -10.51 9.81 17.74
CA PRO A 590 -10.15 10.76 18.80
C PRO A 590 -10.28 10.11 20.19
N GLY A 591 -9.39 10.49 21.11
CA GLY A 591 -9.36 9.94 22.47
C GLY A 591 -10.70 10.00 23.20
N LYS A 592 -11.49 11.07 23.00
CA LYS A 592 -12.85 11.19 23.57
C LYS A 592 -13.80 10.09 23.09
N ALA A 593 -13.81 9.78 21.80
CA ALA A 593 -14.66 8.71 21.26
C ALA A 593 -14.16 7.32 21.67
N LEU A 594 -12.85 7.12 21.84
CA LEU A 594 -12.30 5.90 22.43
C LEU A 594 -12.75 5.71 23.89
N ARG A 595 -12.71 6.76 24.71
CA ARG A 595 -13.22 6.72 26.09
C ARG A 595 -14.67 6.26 26.15
N ARG A 596 -15.52 6.78 25.26
CA ARG A 596 -16.91 6.36 25.15
C ARG A 596 -17.09 4.87 24.89
N ILE A 597 -16.32 4.31 23.95
CA ILE A 597 -16.37 2.87 23.65
C ILE A 597 -16.00 2.05 24.88
N HIS A 598 -14.91 2.43 25.55
CA HIS A 598 -14.48 1.74 26.76
C HIS A 598 -15.54 1.85 27.87
N ALA A 599 -16.17 3.01 28.03
CA ALA A 599 -17.28 3.19 28.97
C ALA A 599 -18.52 2.33 28.64
N THR A 600 -18.89 2.20 27.37
CA THR A 600 -19.98 1.31 26.94
C THR A 600 -19.65 -0.16 27.25
N VAL A 601 -18.44 -0.61 26.92
CA VAL A 601 -18.02 -1.99 27.23
C VAL A 601 -17.95 -2.21 28.74
N ALA A 602 -17.52 -1.22 29.52
CA ALA A 602 -17.55 -1.28 30.97
C ALA A 602 -18.98 -1.45 31.49
N ASN A 603 -19.95 -0.68 30.99
CA ASN A 603 -21.36 -0.82 31.38
C ASN A 603 -21.88 -2.26 31.12
N ASP A 604 -21.59 -2.84 29.96
CA ASP A 604 -22.03 -4.20 29.63
C ASP A 604 -21.42 -5.24 30.59
N LEU A 605 -20.12 -5.09 30.91
CA LEU A 605 -19.40 -5.97 31.83
C LEU A 605 -19.86 -5.78 33.30
N ILE A 606 -20.15 -4.56 33.72
CA ILE A 606 -20.71 -4.23 35.03
C ILE A 606 -22.09 -4.90 35.17
N ARG A 607 -22.98 -4.73 34.18
CA ARG A 607 -24.31 -5.37 34.18
C ARG A 607 -24.23 -6.90 34.19
N ALA A 608 -23.17 -7.47 33.64
CA ALA A 608 -22.91 -8.90 33.66
C ALA A 608 -22.17 -9.39 34.93
N ASN A 609 -21.88 -8.51 35.90
CA ASN A 609 -21.06 -8.79 37.09
C ASN A 609 -19.71 -9.44 36.76
N HIS A 610 -19.08 -9.00 35.66
CA HIS A 610 -17.85 -9.59 35.17
C HIS A 610 -16.64 -9.17 36.02
N THR A 611 -15.72 -10.10 36.32
CA THR A 611 -14.56 -9.86 37.19
C THR A 611 -13.66 -8.72 36.71
N ALA A 612 -13.56 -8.52 35.40
CA ALA A 612 -12.75 -7.46 34.79
C ALA A 612 -13.18 -6.02 35.13
N THR A 613 -14.38 -5.82 35.67
CA THR A 613 -14.91 -4.48 36.05
C THR A 613 -15.24 -4.36 37.53
N GLN A 614 -14.87 -5.34 38.37
CA GLN A 614 -15.19 -5.31 39.81
C GLN A 614 -14.58 -4.09 40.51
N ASP A 615 -13.27 -3.88 40.37
CA ASP A 615 -12.58 -2.73 40.97
C ASP A 615 -13.15 -1.39 40.47
N LEU A 616 -13.55 -1.33 39.19
CA LEU A 616 -14.17 -0.16 38.60
C LEU A 616 -15.58 0.09 39.17
N ALA A 617 -16.40 -0.96 39.32
CA ALA A 617 -17.74 -0.87 39.88
C ALA A 617 -17.71 -0.45 41.35
N ASP A 618 -16.82 -1.05 42.14
CA ASP A 618 -16.62 -0.71 43.55
C ASP A 618 -16.18 0.76 43.71
N PHE A 619 -15.29 1.22 42.82
CA PHE A 619 -14.85 2.62 42.82
C PHE A 619 -15.98 3.58 42.43
N LEU A 620 -16.81 3.25 41.44
CA LEU A 620 -18.00 4.03 41.08
C LEU A 620 -18.99 4.11 42.25
N CYS A 621 -19.29 2.98 42.89
CA CYS A 621 -20.14 2.90 44.07
C CYS A 621 -19.60 3.79 45.21
N GLN A 622 -18.30 3.73 45.47
CA GLN A 622 -17.64 4.57 46.47
C GLN A 622 -17.71 6.06 46.13
N ARG A 623 -17.42 6.44 44.87
CA ARG A 623 -17.36 7.85 44.44
C ARG A 623 -18.72 8.52 44.46
N TYR A 624 -19.76 7.84 43.98
CA TYR A 624 -21.10 8.41 43.86
C TYR A 624 -22.01 8.07 45.06
N GLY A 625 -21.51 7.29 46.03
CA GLY A 625 -22.28 6.93 47.23
C GLY A 625 -23.47 6.02 46.95
N ILE A 626 -23.37 5.18 45.93
CA ILE A 626 -24.44 4.28 45.45
C ILE A 626 -24.07 2.82 45.71
N THR A 627 -25.06 1.93 45.82
CA THR A 627 -24.81 0.48 45.90
C THR A 627 -24.62 -0.12 44.51
N LEU A 628 -24.12 -1.37 44.44
CA LEU A 628 -24.01 -2.10 43.17
C LEU A 628 -25.39 -2.35 42.54
N ASP A 629 -26.40 -2.59 43.37
CA ASP A 629 -27.79 -2.74 42.90
C ASP A 629 -28.32 -1.43 42.30
N ASP A 630 -28.02 -0.28 42.93
CA ASP A 630 -28.32 1.04 42.37
C ASP A 630 -27.60 1.25 41.03
N LEU A 631 -26.33 0.84 40.92
CA LEU A 631 -25.55 0.94 39.68
C LEU A 631 -26.13 0.08 38.54
N HIS A 632 -26.69 -1.10 38.84
CA HIS A 632 -27.32 -1.98 37.85
C HIS A 632 -28.64 -1.42 37.29
N ILE A 633 -29.40 -0.70 38.11
CA ILE A 633 -30.68 -0.10 37.71
C ILE A 633 -30.53 1.28 37.09
N LEU A 634 -29.36 1.94 37.21
CA LEU A 634 -29.10 3.21 36.57
C LEU A 634 -29.29 3.11 35.04
N PRO A 635 -29.78 4.18 34.39
CA PRO A 635 -29.80 4.24 32.93
C PRO A 635 -28.40 4.05 32.36
N GLU A 636 -28.29 3.27 31.26
CA GLU A 636 -27.03 3.02 30.56
C GLU A 636 -26.23 4.31 30.29
N ARG A 637 -26.93 5.38 29.87
CA ARG A 637 -26.31 6.68 29.59
C ARG A 637 -25.55 7.23 30.80
N ASP A 638 -26.09 7.05 32.00
CA ASP A 638 -25.55 7.66 33.20
C ASP A 638 -24.36 6.83 33.72
N VAL A 639 -24.44 5.50 33.66
CA VAL A 639 -23.29 4.60 33.93
C VAL A 639 -22.13 4.89 32.97
N ILE A 640 -22.42 5.05 31.67
CA ILE A 640 -21.42 5.40 30.66
C ILE A 640 -20.78 6.75 30.99
N ALA A 641 -21.57 7.77 31.33
CA ALA A 641 -21.05 9.11 31.64
C ALA A 641 -20.10 9.08 32.86
N HIS A 642 -20.44 8.31 33.89
CA HIS A 642 -19.59 8.14 35.07
C HIS A 642 -18.26 7.45 34.74
N VAL A 643 -18.28 6.39 33.92
CA VAL A 643 -17.03 5.73 33.49
C VAL A 643 -16.21 6.65 32.58
N GLU A 644 -16.83 7.41 31.67
CA GLU A 644 -16.12 8.38 30.82
C GLU A 644 -15.39 9.45 31.65
N GLU A 645 -16.01 9.94 32.73
CA GLU A 645 -15.43 10.91 33.65
C GLU A 645 -14.14 10.37 34.29
N LEU A 646 -14.17 9.12 34.77
CA LEU A 646 -13.00 8.47 35.38
C LEU A 646 -11.84 8.23 34.39
N LEU A 647 -12.19 7.85 33.16
CA LEU A 647 -11.21 7.68 32.09
C LEU A 647 -10.63 9.03 31.60
N GLU A 648 -11.39 10.12 31.72
CA GLU A 648 -10.94 11.47 31.36
C GLU A 648 -10.05 12.09 32.43
N SER A 649 -10.36 11.88 33.72
CA SER A 649 -9.56 12.38 34.84
C SER A 649 -8.27 11.59 35.06
N GLY A 650 -8.14 10.41 34.45
CA GLY A 650 -6.98 9.51 34.62
C GLY A 650 -7.06 8.65 35.89
N GLU A 651 -8.21 8.64 36.56
CA GLU A 651 -8.47 7.84 37.76
C GLU A 651 -8.72 6.38 37.45
N ALA A 652 -9.19 6.09 36.23
CA ALA A 652 -9.21 4.77 35.65
C ALA A 652 -8.46 4.76 34.32
N GLU A 653 -7.75 3.68 34.06
CA GLU A 653 -7.22 3.37 32.74
C GLU A 653 -7.80 2.05 32.22
N VAL A 654 -7.77 1.90 30.91
CA VAL A 654 -8.28 0.71 30.23
C VAL A 654 -7.31 0.30 29.17
N GLU A 655 -6.85 -0.94 29.27
CA GLU A 655 -5.92 -1.54 28.31
C GLU A 655 -6.49 -2.88 27.83
N PRO A 656 -6.41 -3.18 26.52
CA PRO A 656 -6.72 -4.51 26.04
C PRO A 656 -5.54 -5.46 26.32
N GLU A 657 -5.84 -6.58 26.95
CA GLU A 657 -4.92 -7.70 27.06
C GLU A 657 -5.23 -8.71 25.95
N PHE A 658 -4.26 -8.99 25.08
CA PHE A 658 -4.37 -9.96 24.00
C PHE A 658 -3.74 -11.29 24.40
N PHE A 659 -4.43 -12.39 24.14
CA PHE A 659 -3.95 -13.74 24.46
C PHE A 659 -4.38 -14.75 23.38
N ASP A 660 -3.61 -15.82 23.20
CA ASP A 660 -3.95 -16.87 22.25
C ASP A 660 -4.90 -17.89 22.90
N GLY A 661 -6.10 -18.03 22.32
CA GLY A 661 -7.10 -19.03 22.70
C GLY A 661 -7.24 -20.14 21.65
N PRO A 662 -8.10 -21.15 21.92
CA PRO A 662 -8.33 -22.28 21.01
C PRO A 662 -8.88 -21.88 19.63
N ASN A 663 -9.52 -20.70 19.53
CA ASN A 663 -10.08 -20.16 18.29
C ASN A 663 -9.20 -19.03 17.67
N GLY A 664 -7.95 -18.90 18.12
CA GLY A 664 -7.02 -17.84 17.70
C GLY A 664 -6.86 -16.73 18.75
N GLU A 665 -6.29 -15.60 18.32
CA GLU A 665 -6.04 -14.44 19.19
C GLU A 665 -7.35 -13.86 19.71
N GLN A 666 -7.48 -13.78 21.03
CA GLN A 666 -8.60 -13.22 21.77
C GLN A 666 -8.13 -11.98 22.54
N TYR A 667 -9.07 -11.22 23.10
CA TYR A 667 -8.73 -10.12 23.98
C TYR A 667 -9.75 -9.94 25.10
N ARG A 668 -9.32 -9.30 26.18
CA ARG A 668 -10.18 -8.77 27.22
C ARG A 668 -9.77 -7.34 27.55
N PHE A 669 -10.73 -6.51 27.95
CA PHE A 669 -10.41 -5.21 28.53
C PHE A 669 -10.09 -5.39 30.00
N VAL A 670 -8.99 -4.79 30.44
CA VAL A 670 -8.63 -4.70 31.84
C VAL A 670 -8.79 -3.24 32.25
N TYR A 671 -9.69 -3.00 33.20
CA TYR A 671 -9.89 -1.69 33.81
C TYR A 671 -9.05 -1.64 35.07
N LYS A 672 -8.11 -0.71 35.14
CA LYS A 672 -7.30 -0.48 36.33
C LYS A 672 -7.69 0.85 36.94
N VAL A 673 -7.94 0.87 38.23
CA VAL A 673 -8.22 2.10 38.99
C VAL A 673 -6.93 2.53 39.69
N HIS A 674 -6.57 3.80 39.55
CA HIS A 674 -5.34 4.36 40.13
C HIS A 674 -5.62 4.96 41.50
N GLU A 675 -5.11 4.34 42.57
CA GLU A 675 -5.33 4.82 43.95
C GLU A 675 -4.74 6.22 44.24
N ASN A 676 -3.85 6.75 43.38
CA ASN A 676 -3.18 8.03 43.59
C ASN A 676 -4.11 9.27 43.50
N TYR A 677 -5.37 9.10 43.10
CA TYR A 677 -6.38 10.16 43.15
C TYR A 677 -7.28 10.11 44.40
N ARG A 678 -7.10 9.15 45.31
CA ARG A 678 -7.79 9.08 46.62
C ARG A 678 -7.44 10.23 47.60
N LYS A 679 -6.59 11.20 47.22
CA LYS A 679 -6.05 12.22 48.15
C LYS A 679 -6.16 13.68 47.69
N ALA A 680 -7.03 13.99 46.73
CA ALA A 680 -7.31 15.38 46.37
C ALA A 680 -8.82 15.63 46.20
N ALA A 681 -9.56 15.47 47.30
CA ALA A 681 -10.85 16.09 47.52
C ALA A 681 -10.93 16.55 48.99
#